data_AF-A0AAN8G117-F1
#
_entry.id   AF-A0AAN8G117-F1
#
_cell.length_a   1.000
_cell.length_b   1.000
_cell.length_c   1.000
_cell.angle_alpha   90.00
_cell.angle_beta   90.00
_cell.angle_gamma   90.00
#
_symmetry.space_group_name_H-M   'P 1'
#
loop_
_entity.id
_entity.type
_entity.pdbx_description
1 polymer ?
#
loop_
_entity_poly.entity_id
_entity_poly.type
_entity_poly.pdbx_seq_one_letter_code
_entity_poly.pdbx_strand_id
1 'polypeptide(L)'
;MLRTLDLYKQAFEDEFLSSTSVHYTRESLAMIRSLETVDFLLHVERRMKEENERVDLYLDESTRTPLLMRAEKCLISDHMQEVVDNGLSLLLNDNRVSDVSRLYSLLSRVDGGVSLLRTGFSSYIKKVGKAMIMDPQRDPTMVEDLMVFKDKLDVFVETCFGSTDDKMKFAQAEKDAFDFFINTRGNKPAELIAKFMDARLRSANKEASDEQLDQLMNKVITLFRFIQGKDVFEVFYKKDLAKRLLLGRSASVDAEKIMLSKLRQECGAGFTQKLEGMFRDMELSKDLGVAFRNYIQHESSLGRYDDCVECSVNVLTMGQWPAYDNIQVTLPHHLSSSLQLYEKFYDSRHTGRKLQWQPRLGQCVLKATFRKGCQKELKVSLFQAIVLLLFNDQPSWTAADIMMATKLEHKEFVRTMVSLSVAKVRVLLKTPMNKEIKDDDVFTVNTDIKEMRFRIRISEVQMKETEEEYKAVEEEVNQDRQYQIDAAIVRVMKTRKKLNHQLLISELFAQLRFPVRAADLKKRIGLMATATAWLGNPAIRRYLMYISYDGSRFPEMATGGTGLGVVDMLYQAVSDSLFGARPHAHPPSVALRISPSSRRYTYRIAVCRDWDIWESIRESPSRACFSEKDYAWRLPPGFSPEKASDVCKIFEGEPISVSNDIYDYYNVTIVSRSFVREQKCALFTNFNIWPKTLEIHRYISN
;
A
#
# COMPACT_ATOMS: atom_id res chain seq x y z
N MET A 1 -5.40 -76.51 23.66
CA MET A 1 -4.90 -76.86 25.01
C MET A 1 -4.92 -75.64 25.92
N LEU A 2 -3.95 -74.71 25.91
CA LEU A 2 -3.92 -73.58 26.87
C LEU A 2 -5.20 -72.73 26.87
N ARG A 3 -5.77 -72.43 25.70
CA ARG A 3 -7.09 -71.76 25.55
C ARG A 3 -8.24 -72.57 26.19
N THR A 4 -8.20 -73.89 26.06
CA THR A 4 -9.22 -74.84 26.55
C THR A 4 -9.16 -75.06 28.07
N LEU A 5 -8.09 -74.58 28.71
CA LEU A 5 -7.82 -74.74 30.14
C LEU A 5 -7.87 -73.39 30.90
N ASP A 6 -8.27 -72.29 30.22
CA ASP A 6 -8.23 -70.91 30.72
C ASP A 6 -6.85 -70.40 31.22
N LEU A 7 -5.77 -71.14 30.94
CA LEU A 7 -4.40 -70.79 31.35
C LEU A 7 -3.67 -69.87 30.35
N TYR A 8 -4.22 -69.65 29.15
CA TYR A 8 -3.53 -68.95 28.06
C TYR A 8 -2.97 -67.57 28.44
N LYS A 9 -3.74 -66.77 29.20
CA LYS A 9 -3.31 -65.42 29.59
C LYS A 9 -2.13 -65.44 30.56
N GLN A 10 -2.34 -66.09 31.71
CA GLN A 10 -1.38 -66.12 32.81
C GLN A 10 -0.11 -66.94 32.52
N ALA A 11 -0.22 -68.00 31.73
CA ALA A 11 0.90 -68.93 31.48
C ALA A 11 1.66 -68.66 30.17
N PHE A 12 1.16 -67.78 29.30
CA PHE A 12 1.78 -67.52 27.99
C PHE A 12 1.68 -66.06 27.53
N GLU A 13 0.47 -65.47 27.48
CA GLU A 13 0.25 -64.14 26.86
C GLU A 13 1.12 -63.04 27.48
N ASP A 14 1.19 -62.96 28.81
CA ASP A 14 1.96 -61.91 29.51
C ASP A 14 3.48 -62.03 29.26
N GLU A 15 4.05 -63.23 29.37
CA GLU A 15 5.48 -63.47 29.15
C GLU A 15 5.85 -63.33 27.66
N PHE A 16 4.96 -63.75 26.75
CA PHE A 16 5.13 -63.57 25.32
C PHE A 16 5.16 -62.07 24.94
N LEU A 17 4.26 -61.25 25.48
CA LEU A 17 4.24 -59.80 25.24
C LEU A 17 5.44 -59.08 25.87
N SER A 18 5.90 -59.54 27.04
CA SER A 18 7.13 -59.07 27.69
C SER A 18 8.36 -59.34 26.82
N SER A 19 8.57 -60.61 26.46
CA SER A 19 9.66 -61.06 25.57
C SER A 19 9.62 -60.37 24.20
N THR A 20 8.43 -60.16 23.63
CA THR A 20 8.26 -59.43 22.36
C THR A 20 8.67 -57.96 22.46
N SER A 21 8.34 -57.29 23.58
CA SER A 21 8.78 -55.91 23.83
C SER A 21 10.31 -55.83 23.86
N VAL A 22 10.98 -56.73 24.60
CA VAL A 22 12.46 -56.79 24.68
C VAL A 22 13.09 -57.11 23.32
N HIS A 23 12.49 -58.02 22.54
CA HIS A 23 12.95 -58.34 21.20
C HIS A 23 12.90 -57.12 20.28
N TYR A 24 11.74 -56.46 20.18
CA TYR A 24 11.56 -55.36 19.24
C TYR A 24 12.31 -54.09 19.64
N THR A 25 12.45 -53.76 20.93
CA THR A 25 13.34 -52.66 21.36
C THR A 25 14.79 -52.90 20.96
N ARG A 26 15.28 -54.15 21.03
CA ARG A 26 16.65 -54.47 20.61
C ARG A 26 16.81 -54.46 19.09
N GLU A 27 15.82 -54.98 18.35
CA GLU A 27 15.85 -54.95 16.88
C GLU A 27 15.77 -53.52 16.36
N SER A 28 14.83 -52.70 16.84
CA SER A 28 14.65 -51.33 16.35
C SER A 28 15.89 -50.45 16.58
N LEU A 29 16.53 -50.55 17.74
CA LEU A 29 17.78 -49.84 18.06
C LEU A 29 18.98 -50.28 17.20
N ALA A 30 19.00 -51.53 16.72
CA ALA A 30 20.00 -51.99 15.77
C ALA A 30 19.69 -51.47 14.35
N MET A 31 18.45 -51.66 13.90
CA MET A 31 18.01 -51.34 12.54
C MET A 31 18.10 -49.84 12.24
N ILE A 32 17.67 -48.96 13.16
CA ILE A 32 17.70 -47.50 12.94
C ILE A 32 19.12 -46.94 12.79
N ARG A 33 20.13 -47.63 13.34
CA ARG A 33 21.54 -47.26 13.21
C ARG A 33 22.22 -47.82 11.97
N SER A 34 21.67 -48.88 11.38
CA SER A 34 22.28 -49.60 10.26
C SER A 34 21.58 -49.38 8.91
N LEU A 35 20.31 -48.97 8.91
CA LEU A 35 19.49 -48.81 7.70
C LEU A 35 19.23 -47.34 7.39
N GLU A 36 19.07 -47.02 6.11
CA GLU A 36 18.50 -45.73 5.71
C GLU A 36 17.00 -45.66 6.06
N THR A 37 16.44 -44.45 6.11
CA THR A 37 15.03 -44.21 6.48
C THR A 37 14.05 -45.05 5.66
N VAL A 38 14.26 -45.19 4.34
CA VAL A 38 13.35 -45.95 3.47
C VAL A 38 13.35 -47.44 3.82
N ASP A 39 14.55 -48.02 4.01
CA ASP A 39 14.71 -49.43 4.35
C ASP A 39 14.21 -49.74 5.77
N PHE A 40 14.40 -48.81 6.71
CA PHE A 40 13.80 -48.90 8.04
C PHE A 40 12.27 -48.92 7.98
N LEU A 41 11.63 -48.02 7.23
CA LEU A 41 10.17 -47.99 7.08
C LEU A 41 9.64 -49.27 6.42
N LEU A 42 10.33 -49.81 5.41
CA LEU A 42 10.02 -51.10 4.78
C LEU A 42 10.17 -52.28 5.76
N HIS A 43 11.23 -52.26 6.59
CA HIS A 43 11.44 -53.27 7.63
C HIS A 43 10.28 -53.27 8.64
N VAL A 44 9.88 -52.09 9.13
CA VAL A 44 8.77 -51.93 10.07
C VAL A 44 7.44 -52.39 9.45
N GLU A 45 7.13 -51.96 8.22
CA GLU A 45 5.93 -52.40 7.49
C GLU A 45 5.87 -53.94 7.35
N ARG A 46 7.01 -54.58 7.03
CA ARG A 46 7.12 -56.03 6.98
C ARG A 46 6.90 -56.68 8.34
N ARG A 47 7.54 -56.20 9.42
CA ARG A 47 7.36 -56.75 10.78
C ARG A 47 5.92 -56.66 11.25
N MET A 48 5.25 -55.54 10.99
CA MET A 48 3.83 -55.37 11.31
C MET A 48 2.93 -56.36 10.57
N LYS A 49 3.26 -56.70 9.31
CA LYS A 49 2.57 -57.75 8.54
C LYS A 49 2.83 -59.15 9.11
N GLU A 50 4.09 -59.47 9.42
CA GLU A 50 4.50 -60.75 10.00
C GLU A 50 3.85 -61.02 11.37
N GLU A 51 3.70 -60.03 12.25
CA GLU A 51 2.98 -60.20 13.52
C GLU A 51 1.47 -60.41 13.32
N ASN A 52 0.87 -59.72 12.35
CA ASN A 52 -0.56 -59.88 12.07
C ASN A 52 -0.86 -61.29 11.49
N GLU A 53 -0.02 -61.76 10.57
CA GLU A 53 -0.07 -63.14 10.04
C GLU A 53 0.21 -64.20 11.12
N ARG A 54 1.08 -63.91 12.09
CA ARG A 54 1.36 -64.80 13.23
C ARG A 54 0.12 -65.01 14.10
N VAL A 55 -0.67 -63.96 14.30
CA VAL A 55 -1.96 -64.07 15.01
C VAL A 55 -2.91 -64.97 14.23
N ASP A 56 -3.08 -64.70 12.94
CA ASP A 56 -3.97 -65.49 12.06
C ASP A 56 -3.61 -66.98 12.01
N LEU A 57 -2.33 -67.32 12.16
CA LEU A 57 -1.83 -68.69 12.10
C LEU A 57 -2.04 -69.51 13.39
N TYR A 58 -1.73 -68.97 14.57
CA TYR A 58 -1.69 -69.81 15.79
C TYR A 58 -1.89 -69.13 17.16
N LEU A 59 -2.07 -67.80 17.24
CA LEU A 59 -2.33 -67.13 18.53
C LEU A 59 -3.83 -67.04 18.84
N ASP A 60 -4.19 -66.63 20.06
CA ASP A 60 -5.56 -66.18 20.34
C ASP A 60 -5.79 -64.79 19.72
N GLU A 61 -7.00 -64.56 19.21
CA GLU A 61 -7.44 -63.26 18.71
C GLU A 61 -7.34 -62.17 19.79
N SER A 62 -7.49 -62.53 21.08
CA SER A 62 -7.28 -61.60 22.20
C SER A 62 -5.88 -60.99 22.24
N THR A 63 -4.88 -61.68 21.69
CA THR A 63 -3.49 -61.25 21.67
C THR A 63 -3.22 -60.24 20.57
N ARG A 64 -4.08 -60.09 19.55
CA ARG A 64 -3.84 -59.21 18.40
C ARG A 64 -3.56 -57.77 18.81
N THR A 65 -4.50 -57.14 19.51
CA THR A 65 -4.38 -55.72 19.90
C THR A 65 -3.21 -55.49 20.87
N PRO A 66 -3.04 -56.27 21.95
CA PRO A 66 -1.86 -56.15 22.82
C PRO A 66 -0.52 -56.31 22.09
N LEU A 67 -0.41 -57.29 21.18
CA LEU A 67 0.82 -57.56 20.42
C LEU A 67 1.16 -56.41 19.47
N LEU A 68 0.19 -55.97 18.66
CA LEU A 68 0.40 -54.88 17.72
C LEU A 68 0.73 -53.56 18.46
N MET A 69 0.06 -53.25 19.58
CA MET A 69 0.41 -52.07 20.38
C MET A 69 1.86 -52.12 20.94
N ARG A 70 2.39 -53.30 21.29
CA ARG A 70 3.80 -53.44 21.70
C ARG A 70 4.76 -53.27 20.51
N ALA A 71 4.44 -53.86 19.37
CA ALA A 71 5.23 -53.71 18.14
C ALA A 71 5.25 -52.25 17.66
N GLU A 72 4.09 -51.61 17.55
CA GLU A 72 3.94 -50.20 17.14
C GLU A 72 4.66 -49.26 18.11
N LYS A 73 4.63 -49.54 19.42
CA LYS A 73 5.44 -48.78 20.38
C LYS A 73 6.94 -48.90 20.09
N CYS A 74 7.47 -50.13 20.08
CA CYS A 74 8.91 -50.37 20.03
C CYS A 74 9.56 -50.13 18.66
N LEU A 75 8.78 -50.24 17.57
CA LEU A 75 9.24 -50.03 16.19
C LEU A 75 8.96 -48.61 15.67
N ILE A 76 7.88 -47.96 16.12
CA ILE A 76 7.43 -46.65 15.60
C ILE A 76 7.48 -45.58 16.69
N SER A 77 6.75 -45.75 17.80
CA SER A 77 6.59 -44.69 18.81
C SER A 77 7.90 -44.27 19.46
N ASP A 78 8.77 -45.22 19.80
CA ASP A 78 10.04 -44.94 20.48
C ASP A 78 11.05 -44.22 19.56
N HIS A 79 10.84 -44.25 18.23
CA HIS A 79 11.78 -43.75 17.21
C HIS A 79 11.23 -42.64 16.29
N MET A 80 9.93 -42.32 16.39
CA MET A 80 9.26 -41.42 15.44
C MET A 80 9.91 -40.03 15.31
N GLN A 81 10.50 -39.52 16.39
CA GLN A 81 11.22 -38.24 16.39
C GLN A 81 12.48 -38.31 15.50
N GLU A 82 13.32 -39.32 15.68
CA GLU A 82 14.56 -39.50 14.93
C GLU A 82 14.29 -39.76 13.44
N VAL A 83 13.28 -40.58 13.14
CA VAL A 83 12.83 -40.88 11.77
C VAL A 83 12.31 -39.62 11.06
N VAL A 84 11.53 -38.77 11.74
CA VAL A 84 11.01 -37.53 11.16
C VAL A 84 12.12 -36.48 11.00
N ASP A 85 12.95 -36.25 12.01
CA ASP A 85 13.96 -35.18 11.98
C ASP A 85 15.06 -35.45 10.94
N ASN A 86 15.54 -36.69 10.85
CA ASN A 86 16.61 -37.06 9.93
C ASN A 86 16.07 -37.47 8.54
N GLY A 87 14.96 -38.20 8.49
CA GLY A 87 14.46 -38.84 7.27
C GLY A 87 13.55 -37.98 6.41
N LEU A 88 12.59 -37.25 7.01
CA LEU A 88 11.52 -36.57 6.26
C LEU A 88 12.07 -35.58 5.23
N SER A 89 13.12 -34.84 5.59
CA SER A 89 13.71 -33.83 4.71
C SER A 89 14.33 -34.43 3.44
N LEU A 90 14.88 -35.64 3.53
CA LEU A 90 15.44 -36.37 2.39
C LEU A 90 14.32 -36.87 1.47
N LEU A 91 13.28 -37.50 2.03
CA LEU A 91 12.13 -38.01 1.26
C LEU A 91 11.42 -36.89 0.47
N LEU A 92 11.25 -35.72 1.09
CA LEU A 92 10.65 -34.55 0.46
C LEU A 92 11.58 -33.94 -0.61
N ASN A 93 12.89 -33.86 -0.37
CA ASN A 93 13.86 -33.39 -1.37
C ASN A 93 13.87 -34.29 -2.61
N ASP A 94 14.02 -35.60 -2.44
CA ASP A 94 14.08 -36.62 -3.49
C ASP A 94 12.74 -36.86 -4.22
N ASN A 95 11.66 -36.21 -3.79
CA ASN A 95 10.31 -36.37 -4.35
C ASN A 95 9.72 -37.80 -4.18
N ARG A 96 10.05 -38.49 -3.07
CA ARG A 96 9.63 -39.89 -2.83
C ARG A 96 8.21 -40.00 -2.27
N VAL A 97 7.22 -39.72 -3.13
CA VAL A 97 5.77 -39.74 -2.82
C VAL A 97 5.34 -41.04 -2.11
N SER A 98 5.75 -42.21 -2.61
CA SER A 98 5.40 -43.51 -2.01
C SER A 98 5.91 -43.67 -0.58
N ASP A 99 7.13 -43.22 -0.31
CA ASP A 99 7.80 -43.41 0.97
C ASP A 99 7.28 -42.41 2.02
N VAL A 100 6.90 -41.20 1.60
CA VAL A 100 6.17 -40.24 2.47
C VAL A 100 4.77 -40.77 2.80
N SER A 101 4.08 -41.44 1.87
CA SER A 101 2.79 -42.08 2.15
C SER A 101 2.94 -43.27 3.13
N ARG A 102 3.98 -44.10 2.98
CA ARG A 102 4.33 -45.14 3.97
C ARG A 102 4.62 -44.55 5.35
N LEU A 103 5.40 -43.47 5.40
CA LEU A 103 5.72 -42.76 6.64
C LEU A 103 4.46 -42.23 7.34
N TYR A 104 3.51 -41.62 6.58
CA TYR A 104 2.22 -41.22 7.14
C TYR A 104 1.42 -42.42 7.64
N SER A 105 1.33 -43.52 6.89
CA SER A 105 0.56 -44.71 7.30
C SER A 105 1.10 -45.39 8.56
N LEU A 106 2.42 -45.41 8.73
CA LEU A 106 3.05 -45.92 9.95
C LEU A 106 2.83 -44.95 11.13
N LEU A 107 3.02 -43.64 10.94
CA LEU A 107 2.82 -42.64 11.99
C LEU A 107 1.35 -42.40 12.35
N SER A 108 0.39 -42.78 11.51
CA SER A 108 -1.05 -42.70 11.82
C SER A 108 -1.52 -43.75 12.82
N ARG A 109 -0.68 -44.76 13.12
CA ARG A 109 -0.99 -45.84 14.09
C ARG A 109 -0.68 -45.47 15.53
N VAL A 110 0.11 -44.41 15.74
CA VAL A 110 0.65 -44.05 17.06
C VAL A 110 0.17 -42.66 17.47
N ASP A 111 -0.25 -42.53 18.73
CA ASP A 111 -0.64 -41.26 19.31
C ASP A 111 0.44 -40.18 19.14
N GLY A 112 0.09 -39.06 18.53
CA GLY A 112 1.01 -37.95 18.25
C GLY A 112 1.88 -38.10 17.00
N GLY A 113 1.92 -39.26 16.33
CA GLY A 113 2.75 -39.46 15.14
C GLY A 113 2.38 -38.51 13.98
N VAL A 114 1.08 -38.34 13.71
CA VAL A 114 0.58 -37.42 12.66
C VAL A 114 0.86 -35.95 12.99
N SER A 115 0.75 -35.54 14.26
CA SER A 115 1.00 -34.16 14.67
C SER A 115 2.49 -33.82 14.65
N LEU A 116 3.36 -34.78 14.97
CA LEU A 116 4.80 -34.70 14.78
C LEU A 116 5.14 -34.58 13.28
N LEU A 117 4.62 -35.46 12.41
CA LEU A 117 4.86 -35.42 10.96
C LEU A 117 4.47 -34.07 10.35
N ARG A 118 3.31 -33.53 10.74
CA ARG A 118 2.84 -32.19 10.32
C ARG A 118 3.78 -31.06 10.79
N THR A 119 4.35 -31.20 11.98
CA THR A 119 5.31 -30.23 12.53
C THR A 119 6.65 -30.29 11.79
N GLY A 120 7.15 -31.50 11.51
CA GLY A 120 8.32 -31.72 10.65
C GLY A 120 8.14 -31.18 9.24
N PHE A 121 6.97 -31.42 8.61
CA PHE A 121 6.61 -30.91 7.30
C PHE A 121 6.61 -29.37 7.27
N SER A 122 5.94 -28.72 8.24
CA SER A 122 5.96 -27.25 8.35
C SER A 122 7.37 -26.70 8.59
N SER A 123 8.19 -27.38 9.40
CA SER A 123 9.59 -27.00 9.66
C SER A 123 10.45 -27.10 8.40
N TYR A 124 10.32 -28.18 7.63
CA TYR A 124 10.98 -28.37 6.34
C TYR A 124 10.63 -27.25 5.35
N ILE A 125 9.34 -26.96 5.17
CA ILE A 125 8.88 -25.90 4.25
C ILE A 125 9.47 -24.55 4.66
N LYS A 126 9.44 -24.21 5.96
CA LYS A 126 10.02 -22.96 6.49
C LYS A 126 11.53 -22.88 6.28
N LYS A 127 12.26 -24.00 6.41
CA LYS A 127 13.72 -24.06 6.22
C LYS A 127 14.10 -23.89 4.74
N VAL A 128 13.48 -24.67 3.85
CA VAL A 128 13.75 -24.65 2.41
C VAL A 128 13.26 -23.34 1.77
N GLY A 129 12.04 -22.90 2.09
CA GLY A 129 11.48 -21.64 1.60
C GLY A 129 12.32 -20.42 1.99
N LYS A 130 12.85 -20.38 3.24
CA LYS A 130 13.82 -19.35 3.64
C LYS A 130 15.09 -19.38 2.79
N ALA A 131 15.67 -20.55 2.55
CA ALA A 131 16.87 -20.68 1.73
C ALA A 131 16.63 -20.26 0.26
N MET A 132 15.42 -20.46 -0.27
CA MET A 132 15.03 -20.00 -1.60
C MET A 132 14.91 -18.47 -1.69
N ILE A 133 14.34 -17.81 -0.68
CA ILE A 133 14.10 -16.36 -0.75
C ILE A 133 15.27 -15.51 -0.25
N MET A 134 16.12 -16.00 0.67
CA MET A 134 17.11 -15.15 1.35
C MET A 134 18.36 -14.87 0.51
N ASP A 135 18.65 -15.68 -0.50
CA ASP A 135 19.79 -15.50 -1.40
C ASP A 135 19.48 -14.50 -2.53
N PRO A 136 20.15 -13.32 -2.57
CA PRO A 136 19.94 -12.34 -3.64
C PRO A 136 20.35 -12.83 -5.03
N GLN A 137 21.21 -13.85 -5.16
CA GLN A 137 21.58 -14.42 -6.47
C GLN A 137 20.40 -15.16 -7.12
N ARG A 138 19.42 -15.61 -6.31
CA ARG A 138 18.22 -16.30 -6.76
C ARG A 138 17.03 -15.37 -7.04
N ASP A 139 17.15 -14.07 -6.80
CA ASP A 139 16.12 -13.06 -7.13
C ASP A 139 15.52 -13.21 -8.55
N PRO A 140 16.30 -13.54 -9.61
CA PRO A 140 15.74 -13.70 -10.96
C PRO A 140 14.83 -14.91 -11.14
N THR A 141 15.10 -16.04 -10.46
CA THR A 141 14.33 -17.29 -10.58
C THR A 141 13.32 -17.50 -9.45
N MET A 142 13.40 -16.70 -8.38
CA MET A 142 12.65 -16.88 -7.13
C MET A 142 11.17 -17.18 -7.30
N VAL A 143 10.47 -16.43 -8.16
CA VAL A 143 9.02 -16.62 -8.33
C VAL A 143 8.71 -17.95 -9.01
N GLU A 144 9.57 -18.40 -9.93
CA GLU A 144 9.45 -19.69 -10.62
C GLU A 144 9.80 -20.84 -9.66
N ASP A 145 10.91 -20.72 -8.94
CA ASP A 145 11.34 -21.68 -7.90
C ASP A 145 10.24 -21.88 -6.84
N LEU A 146 9.58 -20.79 -6.41
CA LEU A 146 8.48 -20.84 -5.42
C LEU A 146 7.22 -21.47 -5.99
N MET A 147 6.88 -21.26 -7.28
CA MET A 147 5.75 -21.95 -7.91
C MET A 147 6.00 -23.45 -8.03
N VAL A 148 7.19 -23.86 -8.49
CA VAL A 148 7.57 -25.28 -8.59
C VAL A 148 7.60 -25.94 -7.21
N PHE A 149 8.11 -25.24 -6.19
CA PHE A 149 8.09 -25.75 -4.81
C PHE A 149 6.66 -25.89 -4.26
N LYS A 150 5.77 -24.94 -4.54
CA LYS A 150 4.35 -25.01 -4.18
C LYS A 150 3.65 -26.18 -4.87
N ASP A 151 3.79 -26.31 -6.19
CA ASP A 151 3.22 -27.42 -6.97
C ASP A 151 3.66 -28.78 -6.42
N LYS A 152 4.96 -28.92 -6.07
CA LYS A 152 5.52 -30.14 -5.47
C LYS A 152 4.89 -30.46 -4.11
N LEU A 153 4.68 -29.46 -3.26
CA LEU A 153 4.06 -29.64 -1.94
C LEU A 153 2.57 -29.95 -2.04
N ASP A 154 1.83 -29.35 -2.99
CA ASP A 154 0.44 -29.71 -3.28
C ASP A 154 0.31 -31.20 -3.64
N VAL A 155 1.22 -31.75 -4.44
CA VAL A 155 1.23 -33.18 -4.77
C VAL A 155 1.38 -34.04 -3.51
N PHE A 156 2.31 -33.71 -2.59
CA PHE A 156 2.44 -34.44 -1.33
C PHE A 156 1.18 -34.35 -0.47
N VAL A 157 0.57 -33.15 -0.35
CA VAL A 157 -0.64 -32.93 0.43
C VAL A 157 -1.83 -33.72 -0.13
N GLU A 158 -1.98 -33.76 -1.45
CA GLU A 158 -3.08 -34.41 -2.13
C GLU A 158 -2.93 -35.95 -2.18
N THR A 159 -1.71 -36.48 -2.25
CA THR A 159 -1.46 -37.91 -2.49
C THR A 159 -0.98 -38.71 -1.27
N CYS A 160 -0.21 -38.12 -0.35
CA CYS A 160 0.51 -38.89 0.67
C CYS A 160 -0.22 -38.99 2.01
N PHE A 161 -0.97 -37.95 2.39
CA PHE A 161 -1.68 -37.88 3.67
C PHE A 161 -3.11 -38.42 3.51
N GLY A 162 -3.56 -39.22 4.48
CA GLY A 162 -4.73 -40.10 4.33
C GLY A 162 -6.07 -39.40 4.38
N SER A 163 -6.63 -39.22 5.59
CA SER A 163 -8.01 -38.74 5.76
C SER A 163 -8.19 -37.32 5.22
N THR A 164 -9.39 -36.97 4.73
CA THR A 164 -9.70 -35.63 4.22
C THR A 164 -9.43 -34.53 5.26
N ASP A 165 -9.69 -34.82 6.54
CA ASP A 165 -9.41 -33.91 7.67
C ASP A 165 -7.90 -33.71 7.86
N ASP A 166 -7.09 -34.77 7.78
CA ASP A 166 -5.63 -34.62 7.85
C ASP A 166 -5.07 -33.88 6.63
N LYS A 167 -5.54 -34.16 5.40
CA LYS A 167 -5.17 -33.38 4.21
C LYS A 167 -5.43 -31.89 4.43
N MET A 168 -6.58 -31.52 5.00
CA MET A 168 -6.87 -30.13 5.36
C MET A 168 -5.90 -29.57 6.41
N LYS A 169 -5.55 -30.33 7.45
CA LYS A 169 -4.56 -29.91 8.47
C LYS A 169 -3.14 -29.76 7.90
N PHE A 170 -2.72 -30.61 6.97
CA PHE A 170 -1.44 -30.50 6.29
C PHE A 170 -1.43 -29.33 5.30
N ALA A 171 -2.49 -29.14 4.52
CA ALA A 171 -2.67 -27.97 3.65
C ALA A 171 -2.65 -26.65 4.45
N GLN A 172 -3.22 -26.63 5.67
CA GLN A 172 -3.13 -25.47 6.53
C GLN A 172 -1.71 -25.25 7.07
N ALA A 173 -1.04 -26.29 7.54
CA ALA A 173 0.35 -26.21 8.01
C ALA A 173 1.34 -25.80 6.91
N GLU A 174 1.02 -26.11 5.64
CA GLU A 174 1.71 -25.63 4.44
C GLU A 174 1.46 -24.14 4.22
N LYS A 175 0.19 -23.69 4.21
CA LYS A 175 -0.17 -22.27 4.06
C LYS A 175 0.47 -21.40 5.15
N ASP A 176 0.43 -21.85 6.40
CA ASP A 176 1.06 -21.17 7.55
C ASP A 176 2.59 -21.14 7.43
N ALA A 177 3.20 -22.14 6.77
CA ALA A 177 4.62 -22.15 6.47
C ALA A 177 4.98 -21.16 5.35
N PHE A 178 4.21 -21.11 4.27
CA PHE A 178 4.38 -20.14 3.17
C PHE A 178 4.22 -18.70 3.66
N ASP A 179 3.15 -18.38 4.38
CA ASP A 179 2.95 -17.04 4.95
C ASP A 179 4.11 -16.66 5.90
N PHE A 180 4.55 -17.59 6.77
CA PHE A 180 5.68 -17.31 7.64
C PHE A 180 6.98 -17.05 6.86
N PHE A 181 7.34 -17.89 5.89
CA PHE A 181 8.66 -17.75 5.26
C PHE A 181 8.71 -16.58 4.27
N ILE A 182 7.73 -16.38 3.38
CA ILE A 182 7.83 -15.32 2.36
C ILE A 182 7.96 -13.93 3.01
N ASN A 183 7.21 -13.70 4.10
CA ASN A 183 7.23 -12.42 4.81
C ASN A 183 8.51 -12.20 5.64
N THR A 184 9.42 -13.18 5.75
CA THR A 184 10.73 -12.96 6.44
C THR A 184 11.72 -12.10 5.66
N ARG A 185 11.53 -11.92 4.34
CA ARG A 185 12.34 -10.98 3.52
C ARG A 185 11.63 -9.64 3.25
N GLY A 186 10.74 -9.24 4.16
CA GLY A 186 10.07 -7.93 4.13
C GLY A 186 9.37 -7.66 2.80
N ASN A 187 9.72 -6.55 2.16
CA ASN A 187 9.03 -6.06 0.95
C ASN A 187 9.51 -6.71 -0.36
N LYS A 188 10.65 -7.44 -0.36
CA LYS A 188 11.31 -7.90 -1.60
C LYS A 188 10.49 -8.91 -2.42
N PRO A 189 9.78 -9.91 -1.84
CA PRO A 189 8.96 -10.83 -2.63
C PRO A 189 7.79 -10.14 -3.34
N ALA A 190 7.24 -9.07 -2.77
CA ALA A 190 6.17 -8.28 -3.39
C ALA A 190 6.64 -7.58 -4.67
N GLU A 191 7.84 -6.97 -4.62
CA GLU A 191 8.49 -6.37 -5.79
C GLU A 191 8.78 -7.43 -6.88
N LEU A 192 9.41 -8.55 -6.50
CA LEU A 192 9.80 -9.59 -7.46
C LEU A 192 8.58 -10.22 -8.15
N ILE A 193 7.47 -10.41 -7.44
CA ILE A 193 6.22 -10.92 -8.02
C ILE A 193 5.56 -9.88 -8.95
N ALA A 194 5.62 -8.58 -8.64
CA ALA A 194 5.18 -7.54 -9.57
C ALA A 194 6.03 -7.50 -10.85
N LYS A 195 7.36 -7.57 -10.72
CA LYS A 195 8.31 -7.57 -11.84
C LYS A 195 8.22 -8.84 -12.70
N PHE A 196 7.97 -9.99 -12.08
CA PHE A 196 7.71 -11.24 -12.79
C PHE A 196 6.46 -11.11 -13.68
N MET A 197 5.35 -10.58 -13.13
CA MET A 197 4.14 -10.36 -13.90
C MET A 197 4.30 -9.32 -15.02
N ASP A 198 5.04 -8.23 -14.78
CA ASP A 198 5.36 -7.28 -15.86
C ASP A 198 6.19 -7.93 -16.97
N ALA A 199 7.20 -8.74 -16.63
CA ALA A 199 7.97 -9.49 -17.62
C ALA A 199 7.07 -10.40 -18.46
N ARG A 200 6.16 -11.16 -17.81
CA ARG A 200 5.26 -12.11 -18.45
C ARG A 200 4.17 -11.44 -19.30
N LEU A 201 3.64 -10.28 -18.89
CA LEU A 201 2.60 -9.51 -19.61
C LEU A 201 3.13 -8.62 -20.74
N ARG A 202 4.45 -8.56 -20.98
CA ARG A 202 5.04 -7.80 -22.10
C ARG A 202 4.93 -8.56 -23.43
N SER A 203 4.65 -7.81 -24.49
CA SER A 203 4.60 -8.18 -25.92
C SER A 203 5.81 -8.93 -26.50
N ALA A 204 6.92 -9.06 -25.75
CA ALA A 204 8.01 -9.95 -26.10
C ALA A 204 7.64 -11.43 -25.93
N ASN A 205 6.71 -11.75 -25.02
CA ASN A 205 6.29 -13.11 -24.68
C ASN A 205 5.01 -13.54 -25.43
N LYS A 206 4.83 -13.08 -26.67
CA LYS A 206 3.67 -13.42 -27.54
C LYS A 206 3.60 -14.90 -27.98
N GLU A 207 4.55 -15.72 -27.55
CA GLU A 207 4.62 -17.16 -27.85
C GLU A 207 3.75 -18.00 -26.91
N ALA A 208 3.39 -17.48 -25.73
CA ALA A 208 2.48 -18.16 -24.80
C ALA A 208 1.01 -17.96 -25.21
N SER A 209 0.18 -19.00 -25.08
CA SER A 209 -1.28 -18.85 -25.29
C SER A 209 -1.95 -18.12 -24.14
N ASP A 210 -3.12 -17.53 -24.38
CA ASP A 210 -3.88 -16.84 -23.33
C ASP A 210 -4.31 -17.80 -22.20
N GLU A 211 -4.57 -19.09 -22.49
CA GLU A 211 -4.84 -20.10 -21.44
C GLU A 211 -3.61 -20.41 -20.59
N GLN A 212 -2.43 -20.56 -21.20
CA GLN A 212 -1.17 -20.76 -20.47
C GLN A 212 -0.85 -19.57 -19.58
N LEU A 213 -1.12 -18.36 -20.08
CA LEU A 213 -0.93 -17.11 -19.34
C LEU A 213 -1.94 -16.98 -18.19
N ASP A 214 -3.20 -17.41 -18.38
CA ASP A 214 -4.21 -17.46 -17.31
C ASP A 214 -3.82 -18.44 -16.19
N GLN A 215 -3.37 -19.65 -16.55
CA GLN A 215 -2.87 -20.65 -15.60
C GLN A 215 -1.67 -20.11 -14.81
N LEU A 216 -0.73 -19.44 -15.48
CA LEU A 216 0.40 -18.78 -14.82
C LEU A 216 -0.06 -17.69 -13.84
N MET A 217 -1.04 -16.85 -14.25
CA MET A 217 -1.64 -15.87 -13.34
C MET A 217 -2.27 -16.53 -12.11
N ASN A 218 -2.94 -17.69 -12.25
CA ASN A 218 -3.52 -18.40 -11.09
C ASN A 218 -2.46 -18.88 -10.09
N LYS A 219 -1.30 -19.37 -10.58
CA LYS A 219 -0.17 -19.76 -9.72
C LYS A 219 0.45 -18.55 -9.02
N VAL A 220 0.68 -17.46 -9.73
CA VAL A 220 1.23 -16.23 -9.15
C VAL A 220 0.27 -15.59 -8.15
N ILE A 221 -1.05 -15.60 -8.42
CA ILE A 221 -2.07 -15.14 -7.47
C ILE A 221 -2.08 -16.01 -6.19
N THR A 222 -1.87 -17.32 -6.33
CA THR A 222 -1.72 -18.22 -5.17
C THR A 222 -0.52 -17.83 -4.30
N LEU A 223 0.63 -17.48 -4.90
CA LEU A 223 1.77 -16.95 -4.13
C LEU A 223 1.48 -15.56 -3.53
N PHE A 224 0.83 -14.67 -4.28
CA PHE A 224 0.46 -13.32 -3.83
C PHE A 224 -0.47 -13.31 -2.60
N ARG A 225 -1.28 -14.35 -2.41
CA ARG A 225 -2.12 -14.51 -1.20
C ARG A 225 -1.30 -14.48 0.10
N PHE A 226 -0.11 -15.10 0.11
CA PHE A 226 0.79 -15.19 1.25
C PHE A 226 1.60 -13.91 1.53
N ILE A 227 1.54 -12.90 0.66
CA ILE A 227 2.32 -11.66 0.84
C ILE A 227 1.53 -10.70 1.75
N GLN A 228 2.17 -10.18 2.79
CA GLN A 228 1.58 -9.15 3.65
C GLN A 228 1.75 -7.73 3.07
N GLY A 229 2.85 -7.45 2.34
CA GLY A 229 3.13 -6.18 1.66
C GLY A 229 2.41 -5.99 0.31
N LYS A 230 1.08 -6.15 0.25
CA LYS A 230 0.29 -6.05 -1.00
C LYS A 230 0.26 -4.64 -1.60
N ASP A 231 0.42 -3.62 -0.77
CA ASP A 231 0.58 -2.21 -1.15
C ASP A 231 1.90 -1.95 -1.90
N VAL A 232 3.00 -2.59 -1.48
CA VAL A 232 4.27 -2.55 -2.23
C VAL A 232 4.09 -3.13 -3.63
N PHE A 233 3.41 -4.28 -3.74
CA PHE A 233 3.05 -4.86 -5.03
C PHE A 233 2.19 -3.90 -5.86
N GLU A 234 1.20 -3.21 -5.27
CA GLU A 234 0.37 -2.21 -5.98
C GLU A 234 1.23 -1.13 -6.62
N VAL A 235 2.19 -0.54 -5.90
CA VAL A 235 3.01 0.56 -6.42
C VAL A 235 3.90 0.12 -7.58
N PHE A 236 4.61 -1.01 -7.46
CA PHE A 236 5.42 -1.55 -8.56
C PHE A 236 4.56 -1.97 -9.76
N TYR A 237 3.45 -2.68 -9.52
CA TYR A 237 2.54 -3.11 -10.58
C TYR A 237 1.90 -1.94 -11.31
N LYS A 238 1.48 -0.87 -10.59
CA LYS A 238 0.96 0.39 -11.13
C LYS A 238 2.01 1.11 -11.99
N LYS A 239 3.26 1.22 -11.51
CA LYS A 239 4.40 1.83 -12.23
C LYS A 239 4.64 1.11 -13.56
N ASP A 240 4.63 -0.22 -13.57
CA ASP A 240 4.90 -1.01 -14.76
C ASP A 240 3.70 -1.13 -15.70
N LEU A 241 2.48 -1.26 -15.18
CA LEU A 241 1.24 -1.19 -15.98
C LEU A 241 1.17 0.14 -16.75
N ALA A 242 1.51 1.26 -16.11
CA ALA A 242 1.54 2.56 -16.78
C ALA A 242 2.51 2.58 -17.96
N LYS A 243 3.72 2.01 -17.80
CA LYS A 243 4.69 1.83 -18.90
C LYS A 243 4.13 0.91 -19.99
N ARG A 244 3.44 -0.18 -19.64
CA ARG A 244 2.88 -1.13 -20.63
C ARG A 244 1.77 -0.52 -21.46
N LEU A 245 0.81 0.18 -20.82
CA LEU A 245 -0.30 0.86 -21.49
C LEU A 245 0.19 2.01 -22.39
N LEU A 246 0.94 2.97 -21.85
CA LEU A 246 1.33 4.18 -22.59
C LEU A 246 2.32 3.91 -23.73
N LEU A 247 3.23 2.94 -23.55
CA LEU A 247 4.26 2.62 -24.55
C LEU A 247 3.83 1.51 -25.52
N GLY A 248 2.58 1.04 -25.43
CA GLY A 248 2.02 -0.04 -26.27
C GLY A 248 2.80 -1.34 -26.16
N ARG A 249 3.20 -1.73 -24.93
CA ARG A 249 4.08 -2.89 -24.69
C ARG A 249 3.36 -4.13 -24.13
N SER A 250 2.07 -4.09 -23.80
CA SER A 250 1.30 -5.27 -23.34
C SER A 250 1.23 -6.37 -24.40
N ALA A 251 1.18 -7.64 -23.98
CA ALA A 251 1.02 -8.79 -24.86
C ALA A 251 -0.41 -8.90 -25.43
N SER A 252 -1.40 -8.85 -24.55
CA SER A 252 -2.84 -8.86 -24.83
C SER A 252 -3.54 -7.88 -23.88
N VAL A 253 -4.58 -7.19 -24.36
CA VAL A 253 -5.40 -6.29 -23.53
C VAL A 253 -6.31 -7.10 -22.61
N ASP A 254 -6.80 -8.24 -23.09
CA ASP A 254 -7.71 -9.10 -22.34
C ASP A 254 -6.99 -9.82 -21.21
N ALA A 255 -5.74 -10.26 -21.43
CA ALA A 255 -4.88 -10.79 -20.37
C ALA A 255 -4.65 -9.78 -19.23
N GLU A 256 -4.46 -8.49 -19.54
CA GLU A 256 -4.31 -7.46 -18.51
C GLU A 256 -5.63 -7.21 -17.76
N LYS A 257 -6.79 -7.24 -18.44
CA LYS A 257 -8.12 -7.15 -17.81
C LYS A 257 -8.41 -8.37 -16.92
N ILE A 258 -8.00 -9.57 -17.33
CA ILE A 258 -8.10 -10.81 -16.54
C ILE A 258 -7.25 -10.69 -15.27
N MET A 259 -5.98 -10.26 -15.37
CA MET A 259 -5.12 -10.06 -14.20
C MET A 259 -5.73 -9.05 -13.21
N LEU A 260 -6.31 -7.96 -13.74
CA LEU A 260 -7.04 -6.97 -12.94
C LEU A 260 -8.25 -7.56 -12.20
N SER A 261 -9.03 -8.42 -12.87
CA SER A 261 -10.15 -9.14 -12.28
C SER A 261 -9.71 -10.05 -11.12
N LYS A 262 -8.60 -10.78 -11.29
CA LYS A 262 -8.03 -11.64 -10.23
C LYS A 262 -7.54 -10.82 -9.04
N LEU A 263 -6.82 -9.72 -9.26
CA LEU A 263 -6.43 -8.80 -8.18
C LEU A 263 -7.63 -8.19 -7.45
N ARG A 264 -8.73 -7.90 -8.16
CA ARG A 264 -9.99 -7.41 -7.59
C ARG A 264 -10.69 -8.48 -6.75
N GLN A 265 -10.64 -9.75 -7.15
CA GLN A 265 -11.19 -10.87 -6.37
C GLN A 265 -10.43 -11.05 -5.05
N GLU A 266 -9.10 -10.96 -5.07
CA GLU A 266 -8.25 -11.16 -3.89
C GLU A 266 -8.21 -9.97 -2.92
N CYS A 267 -8.22 -8.74 -3.44
CA CYS A 267 -8.04 -7.53 -2.63
C CYS A 267 -9.28 -6.62 -2.57
N GLY A 268 -10.32 -6.90 -3.36
CA GLY A 268 -11.51 -6.07 -3.45
C GLY A 268 -11.31 -4.79 -4.28
N ALA A 269 -12.42 -4.18 -4.68
CA ALA A 269 -12.44 -3.05 -5.61
C ALA A 269 -11.68 -1.79 -5.15
N GLY A 270 -11.47 -1.60 -3.85
CA GLY A 270 -10.70 -0.47 -3.32
C GLY A 270 -9.20 -0.54 -3.67
N PHE A 271 -8.65 -1.75 -3.82
CA PHE A 271 -7.26 -1.97 -4.23
C PHE A 271 -7.07 -1.75 -5.74
N THR A 272 -8.00 -2.25 -6.55
CA THR A 272 -7.92 -2.15 -8.01
C THR A 272 -8.41 -0.81 -8.56
N GLN A 273 -9.02 0.06 -7.75
CA GLN A 273 -9.64 1.32 -8.18
C GLN A 273 -8.74 2.17 -9.09
N LYS A 274 -7.46 2.39 -8.69
CA LYS A 274 -6.49 3.17 -9.47
C LYS A 274 -6.15 2.52 -10.80
N LEU A 275 -5.92 1.20 -10.79
CA LEU A 275 -5.60 0.40 -11.98
C LEU A 275 -6.78 0.37 -12.96
N GLU A 276 -8.01 0.20 -12.46
CA GLU A 276 -9.24 0.30 -13.27
C GLU A 276 -9.44 1.71 -13.85
N GLY A 277 -9.09 2.76 -13.09
CA GLY A 277 -9.07 4.14 -13.56
C GLY A 277 -8.13 4.35 -14.74
N MET A 278 -6.92 3.77 -14.69
CA MET A 278 -5.96 3.83 -15.79
C MET A 278 -6.51 3.21 -17.08
N PHE A 279 -7.23 2.08 -17.01
CA PHE A 279 -7.88 1.50 -18.20
C PHE A 279 -8.99 2.39 -18.75
N ARG A 280 -9.81 2.98 -17.88
CA ARG A 280 -10.88 3.91 -18.28
C ARG A 280 -10.34 5.16 -18.96
N ASP A 281 -9.24 5.72 -18.45
CA ASP A 281 -8.53 6.84 -19.07
C ASP A 281 -8.00 6.48 -20.47
N MET A 282 -7.51 5.24 -20.68
CA MET A 282 -7.07 4.77 -22.00
C MET A 282 -8.22 4.58 -23.00
N GLU A 283 -9.40 4.16 -22.53
CA GLU A 283 -10.61 4.05 -23.37
C GLU A 283 -11.12 5.45 -23.73
N LEU A 284 -11.30 6.35 -22.75
CA LEU A 284 -11.70 7.75 -22.97
C LEU A 284 -10.72 8.53 -23.86
N SER A 285 -9.41 8.26 -23.75
CA SER A 285 -8.39 8.88 -24.60
C SER A 285 -8.54 8.51 -26.08
N LYS A 286 -8.97 7.28 -26.40
CA LYS A 286 -9.23 6.87 -27.79
C LYS A 286 -10.41 7.63 -28.38
N ASP A 287 -11.49 7.79 -27.61
CA ASP A 287 -12.67 8.53 -28.03
C ASP A 287 -12.34 10.02 -28.24
N LEU A 288 -11.58 10.62 -27.32
CA LEU A 288 -11.05 11.98 -27.47
C LEU A 288 -10.14 12.10 -28.71
N GLY A 289 -9.30 11.11 -29.01
CA GLY A 289 -8.44 11.09 -30.20
C GLY A 289 -9.22 10.97 -31.53
N VAL A 290 -10.37 10.29 -31.55
CA VAL A 290 -11.29 10.31 -32.70
C VAL A 290 -11.93 11.70 -32.83
N ALA A 291 -12.46 12.24 -31.73
CA ALA A 291 -13.10 13.54 -31.72
C ALA A 291 -12.15 14.70 -32.10
N PHE A 292 -10.87 14.62 -31.70
CA PHE A 292 -9.84 15.59 -32.05
C PHE A 292 -9.44 15.55 -33.53
N ARG A 293 -9.33 14.35 -34.12
CA ARG A 293 -9.07 14.23 -35.57
C ARG A 293 -10.20 14.83 -36.40
N ASN A 294 -11.46 14.60 -36.01
CA ASN A 294 -12.61 15.22 -36.67
C ASN A 294 -12.60 16.75 -36.51
N TYR A 295 -12.16 17.26 -35.35
CA TYR A 295 -12.00 18.69 -35.10
C TYR A 295 -10.91 19.32 -35.97
N ILE A 296 -9.72 18.69 -36.08
CA ILE A 296 -8.66 19.14 -37.00
C ILE A 296 -9.18 19.16 -38.43
N GLN A 297 -9.82 18.09 -38.89
CA GLN A 297 -10.33 18.01 -40.27
C GLN A 297 -11.32 19.14 -40.61
N HIS A 298 -12.13 19.56 -39.63
CA HIS A 298 -13.02 20.71 -39.75
C HIS A 298 -12.26 22.06 -39.74
N GLU A 299 -11.31 22.27 -38.83
CA GLU A 299 -10.55 23.52 -38.79
C GLU A 299 -9.60 23.69 -40.00
N SER A 300 -9.09 22.59 -40.56
CA SER A 300 -8.32 22.59 -41.81
C SER A 300 -9.22 22.86 -43.03
N SER A 301 -10.47 22.35 -43.07
CA SER A 301 -11.40 22.72 -44.16
C SER A 301 -11.83 24.19 -44.11
N LEU A 302 -11.71 24.85 -42.94
CA LEU A 302 -11.85 26.29 -42.77
C LEU A 302 -10.57 27.09 -43.09
N GLY A 303 -9.50 26.44 -43.55
CA GLY A 303 -8.23 27.09 -43.92
C GLY A 303 -7.45 27.70 -42.74
N ARG A 304 -7.75 27.31 -41.50
CA ARG A 304 -7.16 27.91 -40.29
C ARG A 304 -5.86 27.23 -39.84
N TYR A 305 -5.68 25.97 -40.20
CA TYR A 305 -4.52 25.15 -39.84
C TYR A 305 -4.17 24.21 -41.00
N ASP A 306 -3.08 24.50 -41.69
CA ASP A 306 -2.64 23.76 -42.90
C ASP A 306 -1.45 22.82 -42.62
N ASP A 307 -0.69 23.07 -41.55
CA ASP A 307 0.59 22.40 -41.24
C ASP A 307 0.65 21.90 -39.79
N CYS A 308 -0.28 21.02 -39.42
CA CYS A 308 -0.35 20.41 -38.09
C CYS A 308 0.31 19.02 -38.09
N VAL A 309 1.20 18.77 -37.11
CA VAL A 309 1.78 17.43 -36.89
C VAL A 309 0.68 16.44 -36.48
N GLU A 310 0.74 15.21 -36.99
CA GLU A 310 -0.16 14.13 -36.56
C GLU A 310 0.09 13.81 -35.08
N CYS A 311 -0.87 14.15 -34.22
CA CYS A 311 -0.78 13.96 -32.78
C CYS A 311 -1.82 12.96 -32.26
N SER A 312 -1.34 11.97 -31.50
CA SER A 312 -2.17 11.10 -30.68
C SER A 312 -1.91 11.41 -29.21
N VAL A 313 -2.94 11.87 -28.49
CA VAL A 313 -2.83 12.34 -27.10
C VAL A 313 -3.59 11.40 -26.18
N ASN A 314 -2.95 11.00 -25.08
CA ASN A 314 -3.58 10.28 -23.98
C ASN A 314 -3.80 11.24 -22.81
N VAL A 315 -5.03 11.39 -22.35
CA VAL A 315 -5.40 12.24 -21.21
C VAL A 315 -5.52 11.36 -19.97
N LEU A 316 -4.71 11.67 -18.94
CA LEU A 316 -4.53 10.83 -17.76
C LEU A 316 -5.10 11.53 -16.52
N THR A 317 -5.93 10.84 -15.74
CA THR A 317 -6.51 11.40 -14.52
C THR A 317 -5.47 11.41 -13.39
N MET A 318 -5.03 12.62 -13.00
CA MET A 318 -4.08 12.81 -11.90
C MET A 318 -4.59 12.12 -10.62
N GLY A 319 -3.76 11.27 -10.01
CA GLY A 319 -4.10 10.46 -8.83
C GLY A 319 -4.53 9.01 -9.12
N GLN A 320 -4.88 8.66 -10.37
CA GLN A 320 -5.01 7.25 -10.79
C GLN A 320 -3.66 6.68 -11.23
N TRP A 321 -2.87 7.50 -11.94
CA TRP A 321 -1.56 7.15 -12.49
C TRP A 321 -0.43 7.39 -11.47
N PRO A 322 0.77 6.82 -11.69
CA PRO A 322 1.98 7.22 -10.96
C PRO A 322 2.22 8.73 -11.04
N ALA A 323 2.88 9.29 -10.03
CA ALA A 323 3.38 10.66 -10.11
C ALA A 323 4.52 10.74 -11.15
N TYR A 324 4.56 11.84 -11.90
CA TYR A 324 5.60 12.14 -12.88
C TYR A 324 6.11 13.56 -12.65
N ASP A 325 7.43 13.69 -12.52
CA ASP A 325 8.09 14.98 -12.30
C ASP A 325 7.90 15.91 -13.50
N ASN A 326 7.61 17.17 -13.23
CA ASN A 326 7.39 18.17 -14.26
C ASN A 326 8.73 18.70 -14.80
N ILE A 327 9.21 18.12 -15.90
CA ILE A 327 10.45 18.51 -16.56
C ILE A 327 10.18 19.66 -17.53
N GLN A 328 10.84 20.80 -17.33
CA GLN A 328 10.83 21.91 -18.29
C GLN A 328 11.74 21.57 -19.48
N VAL A 329 11.22 21.66 -20.70
CA VAL A 329 11.99 21.48 -21.94
C VAL A 329 11.60 22.52 -22.98
N THR A 330 12.56 22.91 -23.82
CA THR A 330 12.27 23.74 -24.99
C THR A 330 11.65 22.88 -26.09
N LEU A 331 10.36 23.06 -26.38
CA LEU A 331 9.69 22.38 -27.49
C LEU A 331 9.84 23.19 -28.80
N PRO A 332 10.14 22.53 -29.94
CA PRO A 332 10.05 23.15 -31.26
C PRO A 332 8.69 23.81 -31.52
N HIS A 333 8.67 24.89 -32.32
CA HIS A 333 7.46 25.68 -32.58
C HIS A 333 6.31 24.83 -33.11
N HIS A 334 6.53 23.98 -34.11
CA HIS A 334 5.49 23.14 -34.71
C HIS A 334 4.82 22.22 -33.69
N LEU A 335 5.60 21.59 -32.80
CA LEU A 335 5.05 20.76 -31.72
C LEU A 335 4.27 21.61 -30.72
N SER A 336 4.81 22.77 -30.32
CA SER A 336 4.14 23.69 -29.40
C SER A 336 2.78 24.15 -29.93
N SER A 337 2.68 24.47 -31.23
CA SER A 337 1.42 24.84 -31.89
C SER A 337 0.40 23.69 -31.90
N SER A 338 0.83 22.46 -32.18
CA SER A 338 -0.06 21.28 -32.12
C SER A 338 -0.57 20.99 -30.70
N LEU A 339 0.26 21.17 -29.67
CA LEU A 339 -0.17 21.02 -28.28
C LEU A 339 -1.19 22.09 -27.87
N GLN A 340 -0.95 23.36 -28.23
CA GLN A 340 -1.90 24.46 -27.98
C GLN A 340 -3.24 24.28 -28.71
N LEU A 341 -3.23 23.67 -29.90
CA LEU A 341 -4.46 23.31 -30.62
C LEU A 341 -5.26 22.24 -29.86
N TYR A 342 -4.58 21.25 -29.28
CA TYR A 342 -5.22 20.24 -28.43
C TYR A 342 -5.77 20.83 -27.13
N GLU A 343 -5.04 21.76 -26.49
CA GLU A 343 -5.52 22.49 -25.30
C GLU A 343 -6.83 23.24 -25.59
N LYS A 344 -6.88 24.04 -26.67
CA LYS A 344 -8.10 24.74 -27.10
C LYS A 344 -9.27 23.79 -27.35
N PHE A 345 -9.02 22.66 -28.01
CA PHE A 345 -10.02 21.62 -28.23
C PHE A 345 -10.54 21.03 -26.91
N TYR A 346 -9.65 20.72 -25.99
CA TYR A 346 -10.00 20.09 -24.71
C TYR A 346 -10.77 21.07 -23.79
N ASP A 347 -10.31 22.31 -23.68
CA ASP A 347 -10.95 23.36 -22.88
C ASP A 347 -12.36 23.70 -23.40
N SER A 348 -12.57 23.63 -24.71
CA SER A 348 -13.91 23.82 -25.32
C SER A 348 -14.93 22.74 -24.93
N ARG A 349 -14.46 21.56 -24.50
CA ARG A 349 -15.28 20.40 -24.11
C ARG A 349 -15.33 20.17 -22.60
N HIS A 350 -14.35 20.65 -21.85
CA HIS A 350 -14.17 20.32 -20.43
C HIS A 350 -13.90 21.56 -19.58
N THR A 351 -14.98 22.19 -19.13
CA THR A 351 -14.92 23.34 -18.21
C THR A 351 -14.36 22.93 -16.84
N GLY A 352 -13.58 23.83 -16.23
CA GLY A 352 -13.03 23.64 -14.88
C GLY A 352 -11.90 22.62 -14.76
N ARG A 353 -11.34 22.13 -15.87
CA ARG A 353 -10.14 21.28 -15.90
C ARG A 353 -8.93 22.07 -16.41
N LYS A 354 -7.73 21.57 -16.14
CA LYS A 354 -6.47 22.10 -16.68
C LYS A 354 -5.59 20.92 -17.10
N LEU A 355 -5.00 20.99 -18.30
CA LEU A 355 -4.01 20.02 -18.75
C LEU A 355 -2.62 20.35 -18.21
N GLN A 356 -1.82 19.30 -18.02
CA GLN A 356 -0.39 19.40 -17.74
C GLN A 356 0.32 18.35 -18.60
N TRP A 357 1.12 18.82 -19.57
CA TRP A 357 1.89 17.94 -20.44
C TRP A 357 3.02 17.24 -19.67
N GLN A 358 3.33 16.01 -20.08
CA GLN A 358 4.35 15.17 -19.44
C GLN A 358 5.40 14.74 -20.48
N PRO A 359 6.44 15.58 -20.73
CA PRO A 359 7.40 15.35 -21.81
C PRO A 359 8.11 13.98 -21.77
N ARG A 360 8.37 13.47 -20.55
CA ARG A 360 9.00 12.17 -20.28
C ARG A 360 8.23 10.97 -20.84
N LEU A 361 6.93 11.12 -21.12
CA LEU A 361 6.07 10.05 -21.66
C LEU A 361 5.88 10.18 -23.18
N GLY A 362 6.35 11.27 -23.79
CA GLY A 362 6.17 11.56 -25.21
C GLY A 362 7.01 10.63 -26.12
N GLN A 363 6.41 10.21 -27.23
CA GLN A 363 7.09 9.51 -28.32
C GLN A 363 6.83 10.21 -29.64
N CYS A 364 7.83 10.20 -30.53
CA CYS A 364 7.73 10.78 -31.86
C CYS A 364 8.18 9.75 -32.92
N VAL A 365 7.70 9.92 -34.14
CA VAL A 365 8.23 9.25 -35.33
C VAL A 365 8.80 10.33 -36.23
N LEU A 366 10.12 10.37 -36.37
CA LEU A 366 10.80 11.35 -37.23
C LEU A 366 11.13 10.72 -38.59
N LYS A 367 10.84 11.43 -39.68
CA LYS A 367 11.34 11.08 -41.01
C LYS A 367 12.75 11.66 -41.16
N ALA A 368 13.76 10.80 -41.15
CA ALA A 368 15.15 11.19 -41.27
C ALA A 368 15.66 10.94 -42.69
N THR A 369 16.23 11.97 -43.31
CA THR A 369 16.95 11.86 -44.58
C THR A 369 18.45 11.92 -44.29
N PHE A 370 19.16 10.83 -44.57
CA PHE A 370 20.62 10.77 -44.43
C PHE A 370 21.28 11.12 -45.77
N ARG A 371 22.16 10.27 -46.30
CA ARG A 371 22.65 10.40 -47.68
C ARG A 371 21.51 10.35 -48.71
N LYS A 372 21.73 10.91 -49.91
CA LYS A 372 20.76 10.88 -51.04
C LYS A 372 20.21 9.46 -51.25
N GLY A 373 18.88 9.34 -51.27
CA GLY A 373 18.16 8.06 -51.41
C GLY A 373 18.01 7.23 -50.13
N CYS A 374 18.61 7.63 -48.99
CA CYS A 374 18.47 6.93 -47.71
C CYS A 374 17.51 7.68 -46.78
N GLN A 375 16.21 7.43 -46.95
CA GLN A 375 15.17 7.86 -46.01
C GLN A 375 14.81 6.73 -45.03
N LYS A 376 14.59 7.09 -43.77
CA LYS A 376 14.24 6.18 -42.67
C LYS A 376 13.22 6.83 -41.75
N GLU A 377 12.45 6.01 -41.03
CA GLU A 377 11.58 6.47 -39.95
C GLU A 377 12.19 6.09 -38.60
N LEU A 378 12.52 7.08 -37.77
CA LEU A 378 13.07 6.91 -36.43
C LEU A 378 11.94 6.99 -35.40
N LYS A 379 11.60 5.88 -34.75
CA LYS A 379 10.73 5.90 -33.56
C LYS A 379 11.59 6.18 -32.34
N VAL A 380 11.35 7.33 -31.72
CA VAL A 380 12.18 7.96 -30.68
C VAL A 380 11.30 8.47 -29.51
N SER A 381 11.90 8.76 -28.36
CA SER A 381 11.24 9.54 -27.31
C SER A 381 11.24 11.04 -27.63
N LEU A 382 10.42 11.82 -26.93
CA LEU A 382 10.33 13.26 -27.16
C LEU A 382 11.66 13.98 -26.89
N PHE A 383 12.42 13.59 -25.85
CA PHE A 383 13.74 14.16 -25.58
C PHE A 383 14.75 13.88 -26.71
N GLN A 384 14.77 12.64 -27.22
CA GLN A 384 15.55 12.28 -28.41
C GLN A 384 15.11 13.10 -29.63
N ALA A 385 13.80 13.36 -29.80
CA ALA A 385 13.28 14.12 -30.92
C ALA A 385 13.69 15.60 -30.88
N ILE A 386 13.58 16.25 -29.71
CA ILE A 386 13.99 17.65 -29.51
C ILE A 386 15.48 17.81 -29.85
N VAL A 387 16.34 16.91 -29.37
CA VAL A 387 17.77 16.90 -29.69
C VAL A 387 18.02 16.73 -31.20
N LEU A 388 17.39 15.73 -31.83
CA LEU A 388 17.60 15.45 -33.25
C LEU A 388 17.13 16.59 -34.18
N LEU A 389 16.12 17.35 -33.77
CA LEU A 389 15.59 18.46 -34.57
C LEU A 389 16.53 19.67 -34.63
N LEU A 390 17.43 19.86 -33.65
CA LEU A 390 18.47 20.91 -33.68
C LEU A 390 19.49 20.70 -34.82
N PHE A 391 19.67 19.45 -35.27
CA PHE A 391 20.60 19.13 -36.34
C PHE A 391 20.11 19.53 -37.74
N ASN A 392 18.87 20.05 -37.86
CA ASN A 392 18.39 20.66 -39.10
C ASN A 392 18.99 22.07 -39.32
N ASP A 393 19.31 22.80 -38.24
CA ASP A 393 19.88 24.15 -38.31
C ASP A 393 21.39 24.11 -38.53
N GLN A 394 22.09 23.19 -37.85
CA GLN A 394 23.55 22.99 -37.98
C GLN A 394 23.93 21.51 -37.86
N PRO A 395 24.92 21.02 -38.66
CA PRO A 395 25.27 19.59 -38.71
C PRO A 395 26.09 19.09 -37.51
N SER A 396 26.58 20.00 -36.66
CA SER A 396 27.48 19.73 -35.54
C SER A 396 27.17 20.65 -34.36
N TRP A 397 27.10 20.09 -33.15
CA TRP A 397 26.84 20.83 -31.91
C TRP A 397 27.70 20.32 -30.75
N THR A 398 28.05 21.18 -29.79
CA THR A 398 28.70 20.74 -28.53
C THR A 398 27.66 20.22 -27.53
N ALA A 399 28.08 19.40 -26.57
CA ALA A 399 27.21 18.95 -25.48
C ALA A 399 26.59 20.12 -24.70
N ALA A 400 27.41 21.13 -24.36
CA ALA A 400 26.96 22.33 -23.65
C ALA A 400 25.84 23.08 -24.40
N ASP A 401 26.00 23.29 -25.71
CA ASP A 401 25.03 24.01 -26.53
C ASP A 401 23.71 23.24 -26.67
N ILE A 402 23.75 21.92 -26.88
CA ILE A 402 22.54 21.08 -26.93
C ILE A 402 21.82 21.12 -25.58
N MET A 403 22.55 21.00 -24.47
CA MET A 403 21.95 21.05 -23.13
C MET A 403 21.30 22.42 -22.86
N MET A 404 21.95 23.52 -23.26
CA MET A 404 21.41 24.88 -23.13
C MET A 404 20.15 25.10 -24.00
N ALA A 405 20.17 24.65 -25.26
CA ALA A 405 19.05 24.79 -26.19
C ALA A 405 17.82 23.97 -25.74
N THR A 406 18.03 22.71 -25.36
CA THR A 406 16.95 21.79 -24.97
C THR A 406 16.44 21.99 -23.54
N LYS A 407 17.28 22.53 -22.65
CA LYS A 407 17.06 22.69 -21.19
C LYS A 407 16.82 21.37 -20.44
N LEU A 408 17.33 20.25 -20.97
CA LEU A 408 17.26 18.95 -20.29
C LEU A 408 18.12 18.94 -19.01
N GLU A 409 17.60 18.32 -17.96
CA GLU A 409 18.36 18.02 -16.74
C GLU A 409 19.56 17.11 -17.08
N HIS A 410 20.73 17.33 -16.45
CA HIS A 410 21.97 16.62 -16.78
C HIS A 410 21.82 15.08 -16.81
N LYS A 411 21.12 14.48 -15.82
CA LYS A 411 20.89 13.03 -15.75
C LYS A 411 20.09 12.50 -16.95
N GLU A 412 19.11 13.26 -17.43
CA GLU A 412 18.27 12.92 -18.59
C GLU A 412 18.97 13.24 -19.93
N PHE A 413 19.72 14.34 -19.98
CA PHE A 413 20.54 14.74 -21.12
C PHE A 413 21.57 13.67 -21.45
N VAL A 414 22.39 13.25 -20.47
CA VAL A 414 23.39 12.19 -20.67
C VAL A 414 22.74 10.90 -21.17
N ARG A 415 21.61 10.49 -20.57
CA ARG A 415 20.85 9.31 -21.01
C ARG A 415 20.39 9.41 -22.47
N THR A 416 19.83 10.56 -22.85
CA THR A 416 19.35 10.85 -24.21
C THR A 416 20.50 10.79 -25.20
N MET A 417 21.61 11.48 -24.92
CA MET A 417 22.76 11.55 -25.82
C MET A 417 23.50 10.21 -25.97
N VAL A 418 23.67 9.43 -24.89
CA VAL A 418 24.22 8.05 -24.96
C VAL A 418 23.35 7.17 -25.86
N SER A 419 22.01 7.30 -25.78
CA SER A 419 21.08 6.51 -26.60
C SER A 419 21.16 6.82 -28.10
N LEU A 420 21.54 8.04 -28.48
CA LEU A 420 21.66 8.49 -29.87
C LEU A 420 23.04 8.23 -30.49
N SER A 421 24.09 8.18 -29.68
CA SER A 421 25.50 8.20 -30.14
C SER A 421 26.32 6.94 -29.82
N VAL A 422 26.11 6.31 -28.66
CA VAL A 422 26.93 5.17 -28.18
C VAL A 422 26.22 3.83 -28.41
N ALA A 423 24.89 3.85 -28.53
CA ALA A 423 24.04 2.68 -28.69
C ALA A 423 24.30 1.86 -29.98
N LYS A 424 23.62 0.70 -30.09
CA LYS A 424 23.76 -0.24 -31.22
C LYS A 424 23.43 0.39 -32.58
N VAL A 425 22.50 1.35 -32.62
CA VAL A 425 22.24 2.19 -33.78
C VAL A 425 22.70 3.60 -33.43
N ARG A 426 23.72 4.09 -34.13
CA ARG A 426 24.29 5.43 -33.92
C ARG A 426 23.72 6.38 -34.95
N VAL A 427 22.86 7.29 -34.52
CA VAL A 427 22.31 8.36 -35.36
C VAL A 427 23.20 9.60 -35.28
N LEU A 428 23.87 9.80 -34.15
CA LEU A 428 24.92 10.79 -33.97
C LEU A 428 26.28 10.11 -33.83
N LEU A 429 27.33 10.75 -34.34
CA LEU A 429 28.72 10.40 -34.08
C LEU A 429 29.28 11.37 -33.04
N LYS A 430 30.03 10.82 -32.08
CA LYS A 430 30.62 11.56 -30.96
C LYS A 430 32.13 11.68 -31.14
N THR A 431 32.67 12.87 -30.93
CA THR A 431 34.11 13.15 -30.90
C THR A 431 34.47 13.88 -29.60
N PRO A 432 35.33 13.33 -28.73
CA PRO A 432 35.96 12.00 -28.78
C PRO A 432 34.98 10.83 -28.49
N MET A 433 35.24 9.66 -29.09
CA MET A 433 34.39 8.48 -28.91
C MET A 433 34.70 7.75 -27.59
N ASN A 434 33.87 7.97 -26.57
CA ASN A 434 33.89 7.27 -25.28
C ASN A 434 32.46 7.11 -24.73
N LYS A 435 32.29 6.58 -23.51
CA LYS A 435 30.96 6.34 -22.88
C LYS A 435 30.45 7.50 -22.01
N GLU A 436 31.33 8.37 -21.53
CA GLU A 436 31.04 9.45 -20.57
C GLU A 436 30.77 10.73 -21.33
N ILE A 437 29.75 11.52 -20.99
CA ILE A 437 29.46 12.76 -21.71
C ILE A 437 29.95 13.95 -20.89
N LYS A 438 30.79 14.76 -21.54
CA LYS A 438 31.39 16.00 -21.07
C LYS A 438 30.90 17.17 -21.92
N ASP A 439 30.99 18.36 -21.36
CA ASP A 439 30.44 19.59 -21.96
C ASP A 439 31.15 19.99 -23.27
N ASP A 440 32.42 19.60 -23.44
CA ASP A 440 33.28 19.82 -24.61
C ASP A 440 33.12 18.77 -25.72
N ASP A 441 32.36 17.69 -25.49
CA ASP A 441 32.14 16.66 -26.51
C ASP A 441 31.33 17.20 -27.71
N VAL A 442 31.80 16.93 -28.93
CA VAL A 442 31.13 17.35 -30.16
C VAL A 442 30.31 16.19 -30.76
N PHE A 443 29.05 16.48 -31.09
CA PHE A 443 28.13 15.55 -31.74
C PHE A 443 27.87 15.99 -33.18
N THR A 444 27.85 15.03 -34.11
CA THR A 444 27.64 15.23 -35.55
C THR A 444 26.66 14.20 -36.11
N VAL A 445 25.95 14.51 -37.19
CA VAL A 445 24.99 13.55 -37.80
C VAL A 445 25.72 12.39 -38.48
N ASN A 446 25.33 11.15 -38.19
CA ASN A 446 25.84 9.97 -38.89
C ASN A 446 25.15 9.79 -40.25
N THR A 447 25.82 10.22 -41.33
CA THR A 447 25.29 10.10 -42.71
C THR A 447 25.30 8.67 -43.26
N ASP A 448 26.15 7.78 -42.74
CA ASP A 448 26.36 6.40 -43.22
C ASP A 448 25.76 5.34 -42.28
N ILE A 449 24.47 5.48 -41.96
CA ILE A 449 23.71 4.43 -41.26
C ILE A 449 23.64 3.15 -42.11
N LYS A 450 24.20 2.05 -41.55
CA LYS A 450 24.22 0.70 -42.15
C LYS A 450 22.98 -0.16 -41.81
N GLU A 451 22.00 0.39 -41.09
CA GLU A 451 20.79 -0.35 -40.68
C GLU A 451 19.85 -0.57 -41.88
N MET A 452 19.52 -1.83 -42.17
CA MET A 452 18.70 -2.16 -43.35
C MET A 452 17.22 -1.80 -43.16
N ARG A 453 16.69 -1.93 -41.94
CA ARG A 453 15.27 -1.65 -41.63
C ARG A 453 14.89 -0.20 -41.97
N PHE A 454 13.71 0.01 -42.54
CA PHE A 454 13.18 1.35 -42.83
C PHE A 454 12.70 2.06 -41.55
N ARG A 455 11.90 1.36 -40.74
CA ARG A 455 11.52 1.79 -39.38
C ARG A 455 12.56 1.33 -38.37
N ILE A 456 13.23 2.28 -37.73
CA ILE A 456 14.27 2.09 -36.74
C ILE A 456 13.72 2.55 -35.39
N ARG A 457 13.66 1.66 -34.40
CA ARG A 457 13.33 2.03 -33.02
C ARG A 457 14.62 2.32 -32.27
N ILE A 458 14.83 3.58 -31.90
CA ILE A 458 15.91 3.94 -30.98
C ILE A 458 15.40 3.65 -29.57
N SER A 459 15.95 2.62 -28.94
CA SER A 459 15.61 2.31 -27.56
C SER A 459 16.31 3.30 -26.64
N GLU A 460 15.54 3.98 -25.79
CA GLU A 460 16.08 4.70 -24.65
C GLU A 460 16.98 3.77 -23.83
N VAL A 461 18.10 4.29 -23.31
CA VAL A 461 18.91 3.54 -22.36
C VAL A 461 18.09 3.37 -21.08
N GLN A 462 17.56 2.17 -20.87
CA GLN A 462 16.94 1.83 -19.60
C GLN A 462 18.01 1.88 -18.53
N MET A 463 17.90 2.83 -17.61
CA MET A 463 18.57 2.69 -16.32
C MET A 463 18.05 1.40 -15.69
N LYS A 464 18.97 0.58 -15.16
CA LYS A 464 18.58 -0.34 -14.08
C LYS A 464 17.97 0.56 -13.01
N GLU A 465 16.77 0.23 -12.53
CA GLU A 465 16.15 0.98 -11.42
C GLU A 465 17.18 1.06 -10.29
N THR A 466 17.60 2.27 -9.96
CA THR A 466 18.65 2.46 -8.95
C THR A 466 18.10 2.08 -7.59
N GLU A 467 18.98 1.73 -6.63
CA GLU A 467 18.54 1.55 -5.25
C GLU A 467 17.82 2.79 -4.70
N GLU A 468 18.11 3.96 -5.25
CA GLU A 468 17.44 5.23 -4.97
C GLU A 468 15.95 5.19 -5.38
N GLU A 469 15.62 4.69 -6.59
CA GLU A 469 14.21 4.51 -7.00
C GLU A 469 13.49 3.49 -6.12
N TYR A 470 14.18 2.42 -5.71
CA TYR A 470 13.61 1.43 -4.78
C TYR A 470 13.34 2.04 -3.40
N LYS A 471 14.32 2.77 -2.83
CA LYS A 471 14.19 3.45 -1.53
C LYS A 471 13.09 4.52 -1.55
N ALA A 472 12.96 5.28 -2.64
CA ALA A 472 11.90 6.27 -2.81
C ALA A 472 10.50 5.62 -2.84
N VAL A 473 10.33 4.49 -3.54
CA VAL A 473 9.07 3.72 -3.53
C VAL A 473 8.77 3.15 -2.13
N GLU A 474 9.78 2.64 -1.42
CA GLU A 474 9.61 2.15 -0.05
C GLU A 474 9.24 3.27 0.93
N GLU A 475 9.78 4.48 0.75
CA GLU A 475 9.42 5.67 1.52
C GLU A 475 8.00 6.17 1.20
N GLU A 476 7.60 6.23 -0.07
CA GLU A 476 6.22 6.54 -0.51
C GLU A 476 5.21 5.58 0.14
N VAL A 477 5.46 4.27 0.07
CA VAL A 477 4.58 3.25 0.68
C VAL A 477 4.53 3.43 2.21
N ASN A 478 5.66 3.67 2.87
CA ASN A 478 5.69 3.87 4.32
C ASN A 478 4.99 5.17 4.76
N GLN A 479 4.97 6.20 3.93
CA GLN A 479 4.20 7.42 4.17
C GLN A 479 2.68 7.18 3.96
N ASP A 480 2.29 6.50 2.87
CA ASP A 480 0.89 6.12 2.60
C ASP A 480 0.32 5.23 3.72
N ARG A 481 1.11 4.29 4.23
CA ARG A 481 0.76 3.48 5.42
C ARG A 481 0.42 4.34 6.64
N GLN A 482 1.15 5.43 6.89
CA GLN A 482 0.83 6.34 8.01
C GLN A 482 -0.51 7.05 7.83
N TYR A 483 -0.81 7.53 6.62
CA TYR A 483 -2.11 8.15 6.33
C TYR A 483 -3.26 7.15 6.41
N GLN A 484 -3.03 5.89 6.02
CA GLN A 484 -4.01 4.81 6.18
C GLN A 484 -4.26 4.46 7.67
N ILE A 485 -3.22 4.46 8.50
CA ILE A 485 -3.34 4.30 9.97
C ILE A 485 -4.18 5.44 10.56
N ASP A 486 -3.90 6.70 10.21
CA ASP A 486 -4.69 7.85 10.70
C ASP A 486 -6.16 7.76 10.28
N ALA A 487 -6.42 7.45 9.01
CA ALA A 487 -7.77 7.29 8.49
C ALA A 487 -8.51 6.10 9.14
N ALA A 488 -7.80 5.03 9.53
CA ALA A 488 -8.36 3.95 10.32
C ALA A 488 -8.70 4.40 11.75
N ILE A 489 -7.77 5.05 12.46
CA ILE A 489 -7.98 5.59 13.81
C ILE A 489 -9.19 6.53 13.83
N VAL A 490 -9.26 7.49 12.91
CA VAL A 490 -10.37 8.46 12.84
C VAL A 490 -11.70 7.79 12.53
N ARG A 491 -11.74 6.78 11.63
CA ARG A 491 -12.98 6.03 11.32
C ARG A 491 -13.47 5.23 12.52
N VAL A 492 -12.58 4.49 13.18
CA VAL A 492 -12.92 3.68 14.38
C VAL A 492 -13.41 4.60 15.49
N MET A 493 -12.67 5.66 15.80
CA MET A 493 -13.02 6.60 16.87
C MET A 493 -14.30 7.37 16.61
N LYS A 494 -14.56 7.79 15.36
CA LYS A 494 -15.81 8.46 14.97
C LYS A 494 -17.04 7.55 15.13
N THR A 495 -16.90 6.26 14.80
CA THR A 495 -17.99 5.27 14.95
C THR A 495 -18.22 4.89 16.41
N ARG A 496 -17.16 4.57 17.16
CA ARG A 496 -17.27 4.06 18.54
C ARG A 496 -17.47 5.17 19.58
N LYS A 497 -17.04 6.40 19.30
CA LYS A 497 -16.95 7.58 20.21
C LYS A 497 -16.05 7.41 21.45
N LYS A 498 -16.06 6.23 22.06
CA LYS A 498 -15.28 5.84 23.25
C LYS A 498 -14.83 4.38 23.08
N LEU A 499 -13.52 4.13 23.18
CA LEU A 499 -12.94 2.80 23.04
C LEU A 499 -11.70 2.65 23.94
N ASN A 500 -11.51 1.45 24.52
CA ASN A 500 -10.29 1.11 25.25
C ASN A 500 -9.12 0.98 24.26
N HIS A 501 -7.95 1.52 24.60
CA HIS A 501 -6.73 1.46 23.80
C HIS A 501 -6.34 0.05 23.31
N GLN A 502 -6.53 -1.01 24.12
CA GLN A 502 -6.27 -2.40 23.67
C GLN A 502 -7.25 -2.84 22.58
N LEU A 503 -8.53 -2.50 22.72
CA LEU A 503 -9.57 -2.80 21.72
C LEU A 503 -9.39 -1.96 20.44
N LEU A 504 -8.96 -0.70 20.58
CA LEU A 504 -8.60 0.15 19.45
C LEU A 504 -7.45 -0.47 18.65
N ILE A 505 -6.40 -0.96 19.32
CA ILE A 505 -5.30 -1.65 18.65
C ILE A 505 -5.78 -2.91 17.94
N SER A 506 -6.66 -3.73 18.54
CA SER A 506 -7.19 -4.93 17.87
C SER A 506 -8.10 -4.60 16.68
N GLU A 507 -8.94 -3.56 16.78
CA GLU A 507 -9.80 -3.12 15.68
C GLU A 507 -8.98 -2.49 14.53
N LEU A 508 -7.87 -1.81 14.83
CA LEU A 508 -6.90 -1.33 13.83
C LEU A 508 -6.16 -2.48 13.14
N PHE A 509 -5.71 -3.49 13.88
CA PHE A 509 -5.09 -4.70 13.30
C PHE A 509 -6.06 -5.47 12.39
N ALA A 510 -7.36 -5.48 12.71
CA ALA A 510 -8.37 -6.09 11.84
C ALA A 510 -8.70 -5.25 10.58
N GLN A 511 -8.52 -3.93 10.62
CA GLN A 511 -8.85 -3.03 9.51
C GLN A 511 -7.67 -2.79 8.54
N LEU A 512 -6.44 -2.78 9.05
CA LEU A 512 -5.23 -2.49 8.27
C LEU A 512 -4.74 -3.77 7.57
N ARG A 513 -4.48 -3.67 6.26
CA ARG A 513 -4.17 -4.83 5.39
C ARG A 513 -2.68 -5.00 5.07
N PHE A 514 -1.82 -4.35 5.85
CA PHE A 514 -0.37 -4.36 5.72
C PHE A 514 0.24 -4.55 7.13
N PRO A 515 1.47 -5.07 7.26
CA PRO A 515 2.06 -5.35 8.56
C PRO A 515 2.43 -4.04 9.26
N VAL A 516 1.90 -3.85 10.48
CA VAL A 516 2.18 -2.68 11.34
C VAL A 516 2.66 -3.16 12.70
N ARG A 517 3.67 -2.51 13.28
CA ARG A 517 4.11 -2.87 14.64
C ARG A 517 3.18 -2.19 15.64
N ALA A 518 2.87 -2.88 16.74
CA ALA A 518 2.09 -2.29 17.83
C ALA A 518 2.75 -1.03 18.43
N ALA A 519 4.07 -0.89 18.32
CA ALA A 519 4.80 0.32 18.70
C ALA A 519 4.48 1.52 17.79
N ASP A 520 4.37 1.29 16.48
CA ASP A 520 4.09 2.33 15.48
C ASP A 520 2.63 2.81 15.62
N LEU A 521 1.69 1.88 15.83
CA LEU A 521 0.30 2.21 16.18
C LEU A 521 0.21 3.03 17.47
N LYS A 522 0.89 2.62 18.55
CA LYS A 522 0.95 3.39 19.81
C LYS A 522 1.49 4.80 19.60
N LYS A 523 2.60 4.93 18.85
CA LYS A 523 3.19 6.22 18.50
C LYS A 523 2.20 7.08 17.72
N ARG A 524 1.50 6.53 16.73
CA ARG A 524 0.54 7.28 15.90
C ARG A 524 -0.73 7.66 16.66
N ILE A 525 -1.29 6.78 17.48
CA ILE A 525 -2.41 7.09 18.40
C ILE A 525 -2.01 8.22 19.35
N GLY A 526 -0.80 8.17 19.92
CA GLY A 526 -0.25 9.24 20.76
C GLY A 526 -0.13 10.58 20.01
N LEU A 527 0.45 10.57 18.81
CA LEU A 527 0.58 11.76 17.96
C LEU A 527 -0.80 12.34 17.59
N MET A 528 -1.76 11.51 17.20
CA MET A 528 -3.13 11.98 16.92
C MET A 528 -3.79 12.58 18.16
N ALA A 529 -3.63 11.97 19.34
CA ALA A 529 -4.16 12.51 20.59
C ALA A 529 -3.56 13.90 20.91
N THR A 530 -2.24 14.07 20.74
CA THR A 530 -1.56 15.36 20.94
C THR A 530 -1.93 16.41 19.89
N ALA A 531 -2.11 16.01 18.63
CA ALA A 531 -2.38 16.92 17.52
C ALA A 531 -3.85 17.40 17.46
N THR A 532 -4.76 16.78 18.22
CA THR A 532 -6.21 17.04 18.11
C THR A 532 -6.88 17.55 19.39
N ALA A 533 -6.11 17.96 20.40
CA ALA A 533 -6.62 18.58 21.63
C ALA A 533 -7.70 17.77 22.38
N TRP A 534 -7.57 16.44 22.42
CA TRP A 534 -8.38 15.59 23.30
C TRP A 534 -7.87 15.67 24.75
N LEU A 535 -8.35 16.68 25.48
CA LEU A 535 -8.39 16.82 26.95
C LEU A 535 -7.16 16.32 27.74
N GLY A 536 -6.35 17.27 28.21
CA GLY A 536 -5.29 17.00 29.17
C GLY A 536 -5.83 16.59 30.55
N ASN A 537 -5.71 15.31 30.90
CA ASN A 537 -5.58 14.86 32.30
C ASN A 537 -4.81 13.52 32.35
N PRO A 538 -3.63 13.44 33.01
CA PRO A 538 -2.83 12.22 33.08
C PRO A 538 -3.54 11.01 33.72
N ALA A 539 -4.58 11.23 34.53
CA ALA A 539 -5.28 10.17 35.27
C ALA A 539 -6.21 9.29 34.41
N ILE A 540 -6.68 9.77 33.24
CA ILE A 540 -7.70 9.06 32.44
C ILE A 540 -7.07 8.28 31.28
N ARG A 541 -6.11 7.38 31.58
CA ARG A 541 -5.46 6.50 30.58
C ARG A 541 -6.35 5.36 30.03
N ARG A 542 -7.68 5.42 30.18
CA ARG A 542 -8.59 4.31 29.79
C ARG A 542 -9.64 4.64 28.73
N TYR A 543 -9.92 5.92 28.44
CA TYR A 543 -11.00 6.28 27.52
C TYR A 543 -10.66 7.52 26.68
N LEU A 544 -10.75 7.36 25.35
CA LEU A 544 -10.84 8.46 24.39
C LEU A 544 -12.29 8.91 24.26
N MET A 545 -12.54 10.17 23.88
CA MET A 545 -13.88 10.76 23.71
C MET A 545 -13.93 11.58 22.40
N TYR A 546 -15.11 11.98 21.93
CA TYR A 546 -15.28 12.79 20.71
C TYR A 546 -16.32 13.91 20.90
N ILE A 547 -16.05 15.08 20.31
CA ILE A 547 -16.76 16.37 20.39
C ILE A 547 -16.68 17.04 19.00
N SER A 548 -17.69 17.84 18.62
CA SER A 548 -17.75 18.55 17.32
C SER A 548 -18.19 20.01 17.46
N TYR A 549 -17.66 20.88 16.60
CA TYR A 549 -17.99 22.31 16.46
C TYR A 549 -18.44 22.58 15.01
N ASP A 550 -19.34 23.55 14.77
CA ASP A 550 -19.81 23.91 13.42
C ASP A 550 -19.20 25.21 12.86
N GLY A 551 -18.45 25.09 11.76
CA GLY A 551 -17.82 26.19 11.03
C GLY A 551 -18.62 26.75 9.84
N SER A 552 -19.87 26.29 9.61
CA SER A 552 -20.62 26.59 8.39
C SER A 552 -21.02 28.06 8.20
N ARG A 553 -21.03 28.87 9.27
CA ARG A 553 -21.53 30.26 9.24
C ARG A 553 -20.50 31.33 8.87
N PHE A 554 -19.18 31.07 8.97
CA PHE A 554 -18.14 32.09 8.71
C PHE A 554 -16.84 31.50 8.14
N PRO A 555 -16.76 31.25 6.81
CA PRO A 555 -15.56 30.67 6.18
C PRO A 555 -14.28 31.50 6.36
N GLU A 556 -14.41 32.83 6.40
CA GLU A 556 -13.30 33.79 6.48
C GLU A 556 -12.63 33.84 7.86
N MET A 557 -13.31 33.37 8.93
CA MET A 557 -12.73 33.29 10.27
C MET A 557 -11.91 32.01 10.52
N ALA A 558 -11.88 31.07 9.56
CA ALA A 558 -11.01 29.90 9.60
C ALA A 558 -9.59 30.20 9.09
N THR A 559 -9.41 31.23 8.26
CA THR A 559 -8.10 31.72 7.80
C THR A 559 -7.48 32.65 8.84
N GLY A 560 -6.87 32.07 9.87
CA GLY A 560 -6.22 32.78 10.99
C GLY A 560 -4.96 33.57 10.61
N GLY A 561 -5.08 34.56 9.71
CA GLY A 561 -3.96 35.34 9.19
C GLY A 561 -3.49 36.51 10.06
N THR A 562 -4.23 36.86 11.13
CA THR A 562 -3.99 38.09 11.92
C THR A 562 -4.12 37.92 13.44
N GLY A 563 -4.28 36.70 13.96
CA GLY A 563 -4.21 36.41 15.41
C GLY A 563 -5.38 36.92 16.27
N LEU A 564 -6.56 37.14 15.70
CA LEU A 564 -7.80 37.49 16.41
C LEU A 564 -9.00 36.71 15.84
N GLY A 565 -9.04 35.41 16.13
CA GLY A 565 -10.17 34.53 15.81
C GLY A 565 -11.28 34.55 16.89
N VAL A 566 -12.40 33.88 16.60
CA VAL A 566 -13.53 33.72 17.54
C VAL A 566 -13.07 33.07 18.85
N VAL A 567 -12.09 32.16 18.79
CA VAL A 567 -11.51 31.50 19.98
C VAL A 567 -10.73 32.48 20.83
N ASP A 568 -9.96 33.40 20.24
CA ASP A 568 -9.19 34.42 20.97
C ASP A 568 -10.12 35.44 21.64
N MET A 569 -11.20 35.85 20.96
CA MET A 569 -12.24 36.71 21.55
C MET A 569 -12.99 36.01 22.70
N LEU A 570 -13.25 34.70 22.59
CA LEU A 570 -13.80 33.90 23.69
C LEU A 570 -12.81 33.81 24.85
N TYR A 571 -11.53 33.60 24.58
CA TYR A 571 -10.47 33.55 25.58
C TYR A 571 -10.37 34.87 26.35
N GLN A 572 -10.40 35.99 25.63
CA GLN A 572 -10.30 37.32 26.22
C GLN A 572 -11.58 37.72 26.97
N ALA A 573 -12.77 37.42 26.42
CA ALA A 573 -14.04 37.66 27.11
C ALA A 573 -14.18 36.84 28.40
N VAL A 574 -13.72 35.58 28.41
CA VAL A 574 -13.69 34.73 29.60
C VAL A 574 -12.66 35.23 30.61
N SER A 575 -11.47 35.64 30.16
CA SER A 575 -10.42 36.24 31.00
C SER A 575 -10.90 37.53 31.70
N ASP A 576 -11.48 38.45 30.93
CA ASP A 576 -11.93 39.76 31.44
C ASP A 576 -13.15 39.61 32.38
N SER A 577 -14.02 38.63 32.14
CA SER A 577 -15.20 38.35 32.97
C SER A 577 -14.89 37.62 34.27
N LEU A 578 -13.81 36.82 34.34
CA LEU A 578 -13.46 36.03 35.52
C LEU A 578 -12.46 36.71 36.47
N PHE A 579 -11.63 37.65 35.99
CA PHE A 579 -10.52 38.19 36.79
C PHE A 579 -10.51 39.71 36.96
N GLY A 580 -11.37 40.44 36.25
CA GLY A 580 -11.40 41.91 36.24
C GLY A 580 -10.19 42.52 35.51
N ALA A 581 -10.37 43.73 34.98
CA ALA A 581 -9.35 44.38 34.18
C ALA A 581 -8.09 44.74 35.01
N ARG A 582 -6.93 44.20 34.62
CA ARG A 582 -5.62 44.58 35.21
C ARG A 582 -4.97 45.73 34.41
N PRO A 583 -4.31 46.69 35.09
CA PRO A 583 -3.72 47.85 34.43
C PRO A 583 -2.30 47.61 33.88
N HIS A 584 -1.99 48.32 32.79
CA HIS A 584 -0.66 48.59 32.20
C HIS A 584 0.23 47.44 31.73
N ALA A 585 0.31 47.30 30.40
CA ALA A 585 1.56 47.44 29.63
C ALA A 585 1.22 47.82 28.18
N HIS A 586 1.71 48.96 27.68
CA HIS A 586 1.42 49.43 26.32
C HIS A 586 2.55 49.08 25.34
N PRO A 587 2.28 48.33 24.26
CA PRO A 587 3.05 48.40 23.02
C PRO A 587 2.62 49.64 22.19
N PRO A 588 3.51 50.22 21.35
CA PRO A 588 3.23 51.44 20.61
C PRO A 588 2.13 51.26 19.55
N SER A 589 1.28 52.28 19.44
CA SER A 589 0.05 52.28 18.67
C SER A 589 0.22 52.65 17.18
N VAL A 590 -0.53 51.95 16.32
CA VAL A 590 -0.83 52.40 14.94
C VAL A 590 -2.34 52.27 14.74
N ALA A 591 -2.99 53.36 14.31
CA ALA A 591 -4.45 53.49 14.30
C ALA A 591 -5.03 53.65 12.89
N LEU A 592 -6.18 53.02 12.63
CA LEU A 592 -7.02 53.19 11.44
C LEU A 592 -8.47 53.50 11.88
N ARG A 593 -9.18 54.40 11.17
CA ARG A 593 -10.59 54.74 11.43
C ARG A 593 -11.52 54.21 10.33
N ILE A 594 -12.81 54.11 10.67
CA ILE A 594 -13.86 53.32 10.01
C ILE A 594 -15.06 54.20 9.63
N SER A 595 -15.78 53.84 8.54
CA SER A 595 -17.11 54.35 8.16
C SER A 595 -18.21 53.30 8.51
N PRO A 596 -19.47 53.68 8.87
CA PRO A 596 -20.24 52.88 9.82
C PRO A 596 -21.33 51.98 9.21
N SER A 597 -21.35 50.71 9.62
CA SER A 597 -22.61 49.95 9.75
C SER A 597 -22.50 48.98 10.93
N SER A 598 -23.41 49.08 11.92
CA SER A 598 -23.46 48.20 13.10
C SER A 598 -24.75 47.41 13.13
N ARG A 599 -24.67 46.09 13.39
CA ARG A 599 -25.83 45.24 13.68
C ARG A 599 -25.81 44.81 15.14
N ARG A 600 -27.00 44.74 15.74
CA ARG A 600 -27.21 44.23 17.11
C ARG A 600 -27.67 42.77 17.04
N TYR A 601 -27.20 41.94 17.95
CA TYR A 601 -27.63 40.56 18.14
C TYR A 601 -27.98 40.36 19.61
N THR A 602 -29.16 39.80 19.90
CA THR A 602 -29.62 39.52 21.27
C THR A 602 -29.77 38.02 21.44
N TYR A 603 -29.14 37.48 22.48
CA TYR A 603 -29.18 36.05 22.82
C TYR A 603 -29.93 35.85 24.13
N ARG A 604 -30.74 34.78 24.20
CA ARG A 604 -31.31 34.24 25.45
C ARG A 604 -30.50 33.03 25.86
N ILE A 605 -30.08 33.01 27.12
CA ILE A 605 -29.43 31.85 27.75
C ILE A 605 -30.33 31.42 28.90
N ALA A 606 -30.72 30.15 28.91
CA ALA A 606 -31.34 29.49 30.05
C ALA A 606 -30.25 28.72 30.80
N VAL A 607 -30.09 28.97 32.09
CA VAL A 607 -29.11 28.29 32.94
C VAL A 607 -29.86 27.50 33.99
N CYS A 608 -29.89 26.17 33.83
CA CYS A 608 -30.26 25.26 34.91
C CYS A 608 -29.09 25.25 35.92
N ARG A 609 -29.35 25.44 37.21
CA ARG A 609 -28.28 25.43 38.24
C ARG A 609 -27.88 24.03 38.72
N ASP A 610 -28.48 22.97 38.17
CA ASP A 610 -28.19 21.57 38.49
C ASP A 610 -28.27 20.66 37.24
N TRP A 611 -27.55 19.53 37.27
CA TRP A 611 -27.41 18.58 36.17
C TRP A 611 -28.57 17.57 36.07
N ASP A 612 -29.16 17.13 37.18
CA ASP A 612 -30.31 16.21 37.18
C ASP A 612 -31.56 16.89 36.60
N ILE A 613 -31.73 18.20 36.88
CA ILE A 613 -32.75 19.04 36.24
C ILE A 613 -32.54 19.07 34.72
N TRP A 614 -31.30 19.26 34.26
CA TRP A 614 -30.96 19.23 32.83
C TRP A 614 -31.19 17.85 32.21
N GLU A 615 -30.89 16.77 32.92
CA GLU A 615 -31.07 15.39 32.47
C GLU A 615 -32.57 15.02 32.35
N SER A 616 -33.42 15.49 33.27
CA SER A 616 -34.89 15.34 33.16
C SER A 616 -35.50 15.99 31.92
N ILE A 617 -34.98 17.17 31.53
CA ILE A 617 -35.38 17.89 30.31
C ILE A 617 -34.84 17.18 29.06
N ARG A 618 -33.70 16.49 29.16
CA ARG A 618 -33.13 15.67 28.07
C ARG A 618 -33.95 14.41 27.80
N GLU A 619 -34.52 13.79 28.83
CA GLU A 619 -35.33 12.57 28.69
C GLU A 619 -36.76 12.82 28.19
N SER A 620 -37.34 14.00 28.47
CA SER A 620 -38.69 14.37 27.98
C SER A 620 -38.76 15.82 27.48
N PRO A 621 -38.09 16.17 26.37
CA PRO A 621 -37.97 17.55 25.93
C PRO A 621 -39.30 18.12 25.44
N SER A 622 -39.68 19.29 25.96
CA SER A 622 -40.84 20.03 25.46
C SER A 622 -40.62 20.51 24.02
N ARG A 623 -41.70 20.64 23.23
CA ARG A 623 -41.64 21.07 21.83
C ARG A 623 -41.04 22.47 21.59
N ALA A 624 -40.82 23.26 22.64
CA ALA A 624 -40.14 24.55 22.53
C ALA A 624 -38.60 24.46 22.46
N CYS A 625 -38.01 23.29 22.75
CA CYS A 625 -36.58 23.18 23.03
C CYS A 625 -35.69 22.78 21.83
N PHE A 626 -36.25 22.29 20.70
CA PHE A 626 -35.44 21.74 19.59
C PHE A 626 -35.95 22.04 18.18
N SER A 627 -35.23 22.91 17.47
CA SER A 627 -35.21 23.08 16.01
C SER A 627 -33.85 23.73 15.64
N GLU A 628 -32.98 23.23 14.74
CA GLU A 628 -32.97 22.07 13.83
C GLU A 628 -31.56 21.39 13.80
N LYS A 629 -31.24 20.57 12.79
CA LYS A 629 -30.28 19.43 12.82
C LYS A 629 -28.79 19.66 12.44
N ASP A 630 -27.93 18.80 13.01
CA ASP A 630 -26.72 18.07 12.50
C ASP A 630 -25.56 18.76 11.71
N TYR A 631 -24.30 18.29 11.96
CA TYR A 631 -23.12 18.04 11.06
C TYR A 631 -21.71 18.33 11.72
N ALA A 632 -20.59 17.92 11.08
CA ALA A 632 -19.29 17.62 11.75
C ALA A 632 -17.98 18.09 11.02
N TRP A 633 -16.86 18.26 11.76
CA TRP A 633 -15.68 19.07 11.34
C TRP A 633 -14.26 18.51 11.69
N ARG A 634 -13.19 19.14 11.14
CA ARG A 634 -11.73 18.84 11.27
C ARG A 634 -10.95 19.99 11.96
N LEU A 635 -9.68 19.76 12.35
CA LEU A 635 -8.77 20.77 12.94
C LEU A 635 -7.72 21.35 11.94
N PRO A 636 -7.18 22.56 12.17
CA PRO A 636 -6.30 23.28 11.23
C PRO A 636 -4.79 23.14 11.53
N PRO A 637 -3.91 23.50 10.57
CA PRO A 637 -2.45 23.50 10.78
C PRO A 637 -1.99 24.64 11.71
N GLY A 638 -0.97 24.40 12.53
CA GLY A 638 -0.31 25.42 13.37
C GLY A 638 -0.52 25.28 14.89
N PHE A 639 -1.33 24.31 15.34
CA PHE A 639 -1.51 24.02 16.77
C PHE A 639 -0.23 23.44 17.40
N SER A 640 0.33 24.10 18.41
CA SER A 640 1.50 23.62 19.19
C SER A 640 1.02 23.04 20.53
N PRO A 641 1.16 21.71 20.76
CA PRO A 641 0.70 21.08 22.00
C PRO A 641 1.49 21.47 23.26
N GLU A 642 2.72 21.95 23.08
CA GLU A 642 3.68 22.23 24.17
C GLU A 642 3.19 23.38 25.06
N LYS A 643 2.74 24.49 24.44
CA LYS A 643 2.22 25.66 25.18
C LYS A 643 0.96 25.36 25.99
N ALA A 644 0.15 24.40 25.55
CA ALA A 644 -1.03 23.97 26.30
C ALA A 644 -0.66 23.19 27.58
N SER A 645 0.47 22.47 27.56
CA SER A 645 0.93 21.65 28.69
C SER A 645 1.44 22.47 29.88
N ASP A 646 1.90 23.70 29.67
CA ASP A 646 2.41 24.54 30.76
C ASP A 646 1.29 25.25 31.54
N VAL A 647 0.15 25.54 30.90
CA VAL A 647 -1.02 26.16 31.56
C VAL A 647 -1.71 25.20 32.54
N CYS A 648 -1.74 23.90 32.24
CA CYS A 648 -2.39 22.91 33.10
C CYS A 648 -1.74 22.74 34.49
N LYS A 649 -0.48 23.18 34.68
CA LYS A 649 0.25 23.07 35.95
C LYS A 649 -0.24 24.04 37.06
N ILE A 650 -1.17 24.94 36.74
CA ILE A 650 -1.59 26.03 37.62
C ILE A 650 -2.80 25.64 38.51
N PHE A 651 -3.45 24.50 38.26
CA PHE A 651 -4.74 24.12 38.86
C PHE A 651 -4.66 23.10 40.03
N GLU A 652 -3.55 23.03 40.77
CA GLU A 652 -3.44 22.17 41.96
C GLU A 652 -3.91 22.93 43.24
N GLY A 653 -5.15 22.68 43.68
CA GLY A 653 -5.73 23.23 44.93
C GLY A 653 -7.14 22.71 45.24
N GLU A 654 -7.52 22.64 46.52
CA GLU A 654 -8.78 22.01 46.99
C GLU A 654 -10.02 22.96 47.02
N PRO A 655 -11.25 22.42 46.89
CA PRO A 655 -12.49 23.20 46.73
C PRO A 655 -13.28 23.45 48.03
N ILE A 656 -14.12 24.50 48.04
CA ILE A 656 -15.09 24.83 49.10
C ILE A 656 -16.44 25.24 48.46
N SER A 657 -17.58 24.94 49.10
CA SER A 657 -18.94 25.23 48.62
C SER A 657 -19.86 25.85 49.69
N VAL A 658 -20.81 26.72 49.32
CA VAL A 658 -22.11 26.96 50.02
C VAL A 658 -23.21 27.37 49.01
N SER A 659 -24.47 26.99 49.30
CA SER A 659 -25.75 27.25 48.61
C SER A 659 -26.29 28.70 48.74
N ASN A 660 -27.36 29.18 48.07
CA ASN A 660 -28.34 28.59 47.13
C ASN A 660 -28.57 29.63 45.98
N ASP A 661 -29.54 29.61 45.06
CA ASP A 661 -30.83 28.89 44.94
C ASP A 661 -31.02 28.35 43.50
N ILE A 662 -32.23 28.36 42.89
CA ILE A 662 -32.54 27.48 41.73
C ILE A 662 -32.41 28.07 40.28
N TYR A 663 -32.71 29.35 39.97
CA TYR A 663 -32.63 29.90 38.58
C TYR A 663 -32.17 31.38 38.45
N ASP A 664 -31.65 31.78 37.26
CA ASP A 664 -31.50 33.16 36.74
C ASP A 664 -31.60 33.20 35.20
N TYR A 665 -32.17 34.28 34.64
CA TYR A 665 -32.26 34.52 33.18
C TYR A 665 -31.53 35.81 32.77
N TYR A 666 -30.66 35.72 31.76
CA TYR A 666 -29.93 36.87 31.23
C TYR A 666 -30.15 37.01 29.72
N ASN A 667 -30.52 38.24 29.29
CA ASN A 667 -30.50 38.65 27.89
C ASN A 667 -29.21 39.44 27.64
N VAL A 668 -28.34 38.96 26.75
CA VAL A 668 -27.11 39.66 26.37
C VAL A 668 -27.29 40.20 24.96
N THR A 669 -27.12 41.51 24.78
CA THR A 669 -27.18 42.17 23.47
C THR A 669 -25.79 42.69 23.08
N ILE A 670 -25.24 42.16 22.00
CA ILE A 670 -23.91 42.51 21.47
C ILE A 670 -24.10 43.31 20.18
N VAL A 671 -23.32 44.39 20.02
CA VAL A 671 -23.36 45.26 18.84
C VAL A 671 -22.00 45.24 18.15
N SER A 672 -21.95 44.81 16.89
CA SER A 672 -20.69 44.73 16.11
C SER A 672 -20.82 45.43 14.75
N ARG A 673 -19.70 45.90 14.18
CA ARG A 673 -19.64 46.65 12.91
C ARG A 673 -19.04 45.84 11.76
N SER A 674 -19.61 46.02 10.57
CA SER A 674 -19.23 45.33 9.32
C SER A 674 -18.05 46.02 8.61
N PHE A 675 -17.25 45.26 7.87
CA PHE A 675 -16.11 45.77 7.07
C PHE A 675 -16.27 45.46 5.57
N VAL A 676 -15.96 46.44 4.72
CA VAL A 676 -15.80 46.33 3.25
C VAL A 676 -14.61 47.23 2.82
N ARG A 677 -13.94 46.87 1.71
CA ARG A 677 -12.70 47.46 1.13
C ARG A 677 -12.76 48.97 0.81
N GLU A 678 -11.60 49.68 0.84
CA GLU A 678 -10.93 50.27 -0.35
C GLU A 678 -9.56 50.99 -0.08
N GLN A 679 -8.95 51.61 -1.11
CA GLN A 679 -7.51 51.92 -1.26
C GLN A 679 -7.06 53.39 -1.00
N LYS A 680 -5.72 53.60 -0.98
CA LYS A 680 -4.90 54.82 -1.28
C LYS A 680 -4.57 55.84 -0.16
N CYS A 681 -3.64 56.74 -0.48
CA CYS A 681 -2.57 57.25 0.40
C CYS A 681 -2.77 58.63 1.08
N ALA A 682 -1.94 58.83 2.13
CA ALA A 682 -1.21 60.06 2.51
C ALA A 682 -1.83 61.13 3.48
N LEU A 683 -1.09 61.30 4.59
CA LEU A 683 -0.74 62.52 5.36
C LEU A 683 -1.74 63.21 6.36
N PHE A 684 -1.17 63.40 7.56
CA PHE A 684 -1.43 64.38 8.66
C PHE A 684 -2.63 64.27 9.66
N THR A 685 -2.23 63.96 10.90
CA THR A 685 -2.68 64.48 12.23
C THR A 685 -4.05 64.16 12.87
N ASN A 686 -3.93 63.39 13.97
CA ASN A 686 -4.59 63.51 15.29
C ASN A 686 -6.05 63.05 15.55
N PHE A 687 -6.20 62.52 16.78
CA PHE A 687 -7.40 62.30 17.64
C PHE A 687 -7.98 60.87 17.83
N ASN A 688 -8.22 60.55 19.11
CA ASN A 688 -8.63 59.24 19.70
C ASN A 688 -10.09 58.81 19.45
N ILE A 689 -10.41 57.52 19.65
CA ILE A 689 -11.72 56.98 20.12
C ILE A 689 -11.62 55.47 20.47
N TRP A 690 -12.30 55.05 21.55
CA TRP A 690 -12.71 53.67 21.89
C TRP A 690 -14.26 53.58 21.90
N PRO A 691 -14.88 52.40 21.78
CA PRO A 691 -16.30 52.22 22.11
C PRO A 691 -16.54 52.40 23.62
N LYS A 692 -17.63 53.09 23.98
CA LYS A 692 -18.12 53.21 25.37
C LYS A 692 -19.39 52.37 25.56
N THR A 693 -19.62 51.98 26.81
CA THR A 693 -20.80 51.29 27.40
C THR A 693 -21.16 49.87 26.93
N LEU A 694 -21.22 48.97 27.91
CA LEU A 694 -21.97 47.72 27.91
C LEU A 694 -23.09 47.89 28.96
N GLU A 695 -24.36 47.80 28.54
CA GLU A 695 -25.51 48.04 29.42
C GLU A 695 -26.17 46.71 29.81
N ILE A 696 -26.19 46.42 31.11
CA ILE A 696 -26.83 45.24 31.70
C ILE A 696 -28.09 45.71 32.42
N HIS A 697 -29.26 45.37 31.89
CA HIS A 697 -30.53 45.64 32.56
C HIS A 697 -31.00 44.41 33.33
N ARG A 698 -31.00 44.48 34.66
CA ARG A 698 -31.71 43.53 35.53
C ARG A 698 -33.19 43.91 35.58
N TYR A 699 -34.02 43.15 34.88
CA TYR A 699 -35.46 43.21 35.07
C TYR A 699 -35.89 42.12 36.05
N ILE A 700 -36.45 42.55 37.18
CA ILE A 700 -37.25 41.68 38.05
C ILE A 700 -38.67 41.74 37.48
N SER A 701 -39.14 40.65 36.87
CA SER A 701 -40.57 40.48 36.61
C SER A 701 -41.23 39.90 37.85
N ASN A 702 -42.29 40.57 38.33
CA ASN A 702 -43.26 39.97 39.24
C ASN A 702 -44.00 38.81 38.56
#